data_AF-A0AA42ZSY4-F1
#
_entry.id   AF-A0AA42ZSY4-F1
#
_cell.length_a   1.000
_cell.length_b   1.000
_cell.length_c   1.000
_cell.angle_alpha   90.00
_cell.angle_beta   90.00
_cell.angle_gamma   90.00
#
_symmetry.space_group_name_H-M   'P 1'
#
loop_
_entity.id
_entity.type
_entity.pdbx_description
1 polymer ?
#
loop_
_entity_poly.entity_id
_entity_poly.type
_entity_poly.pdbx_seq_one_letter_code
_entity_poly.pdbx_strand_id
1 'polypeptide(L)'
;MIGKLRHPLAYSLLLVVISICSPCGVDHAEAQSVPDAVIPVGDGPYALDLTSDGRFAVISLLFPPEDEDPNVIRVDLENEVVADTYRYGRRLIRIATVNPDLLAAASSSAIPVVMVNGDVDRLTVVNLDTGQEIDQIKSGQNPSNVEIVQSGGAPLIGNASNLAIMTNGTGGSLSFIDLDQLTAIGEADVGDDPRDVGIEPGGRYLFVVLRADQAVAVLDLQALNSSVTQATGTPGKVKSDPSPYEVSRVGVGKDPATIQISPDGSLAIVANLTNNSISILDITNPRSPRIVRNPKTNSLQIPVGVQPSSIAISPDNTRAYIANAGSNWITVVDLVRPEVLGIVKIQRPDAAVASSAAAVKVSKDGSQLIVAEGGNGANLLVYSIENLVLEPLPEVDIPDEPGTTTLLERAEDEACGFYTAGLTLQEGAEEGLWGMEVLTTAGNRLLEGGLNLGGAFEEDAKNPGFGAFNIANEGNENQIVSITIDATALPTEGFSPENLGVSVQIVDAARNPVTEEVQGSDRVELEAELEPGFYIVRIKSVSGSPRGTFLMSLLTQFVDRPGGGFQGGANVGGFITRRSNGDSTTAFAGFCLSQSQDVVIRTEAQTTRGPKGSGPLILTLRNRQKEAVQVVSNSRPNPPPPDPPPAPSLAGLRIDLYVDDDAGPNGTGSSSRPFRSITEAVGKAAGRGDVILVRPGTYSPSLTGEVLPIGSRGPGLNGIPQGVTLIGSGSSVTIIDAENGLRSGSPVNAMGVGSSNVRIAGFTVRGSSAVGLFVLNADNVQIDHNYFEGNGRFGVGAQGTGGLTISDNVAVANNETGISVAATRKISVSGSATGCPSAFGACIIRNIANGHARDGILLTTGGDYHILNNTALNNGIAGIEVNNRNNVAPLNSTVRGNLTANNGGILFPFAGNGILITEFAHADVLSDNQADNNRPGGIAVFEDSSATLVQSNIVSNSKQNGLVVQKRSAVQTISQNQVVNSGLSGIFIDNSSAVDTIANNLVNDNGSCTECTAAKGGLAILGDSTVGSVHMNSFDNNSLGMQIATNSSADSITESSFDQNETGGVLVRAGSSIPNFSSNSVLGNGGLSAISIDDSDGMISLTEVSSTDGTGVSVYSASDLIIEDSIVSDSPLDGIAVYAGSQLMLKSVDVLDNGSSGVLTAGEGTTASIADSEIKGNQGYGLNAQGESSITCSGSTVVSGNSPGQTLGNVQGCN
;
A
#
# COMPACT_ATOMS: atom_id res chain seq x y z
N MET A 1 38.00 -7.97 50.18
CA MET A 1 38.88 -7.33 51.20
C MET A 1 39.02 -5.87 50.84
N ILE A 2 38.51 -4.98 51.69
CA ILE A 2 38.81 -3.55 51.62
C ILE A 2 40.16 -3.34 52.30
N GLY A 3 41.10 -2.60 51.68
CA GLY A 3 42.25 -2.09 52.44
C GLY A 3 43.47 -1.67 51.63
N LYS A 4 43.52 -0.37 51.31
CA LYS A 4 44.74 0.46 51.24
C LYS A 4 45.80 0.10 50.18
N LEU A 5 45.88 0.93 49.13
CA LEU A 5 47.12 1.61 48.75
C LEU A 5 46.78 2.94 48.05
N ARG A 6 47.52 3.99 48.41
CA ARG A 6 47.26 5.41 48.15
C ARG A 6 48.02 5.89 46.90
N HIS A 7 47.31 6.57 45.97
CA HIS A 7 47.72 7.72 45.11
C HIS A 7 49.03 7.71 44.26
N PRO A 8 49.13 8.57 43.21
CA PRO A 8 48.42 8.51 41.92
C PRO A 8 49.41 8.51 40.71
N LEU A 9 48.89 8.40 39.49
CA LEU A 9 49.59 8.52 38.19
C LEU A 9 50.33 7.27 37.69
N ALA A 10 49.55 6.34 37.12
CA ALA A 10 49.86 5.73 35.82
C ALA A 10 48.63 4.93 35.33
N TYR A 11 47.56 5.66 34.99
CA TYR A 11 46.47 5.18 34.14
C TYR A 11 47.02 5.03 32.73
N SER A 12 47.53 3.85 32.34
CA SER A 12 47.81 3.44 30.94
C SER A 12 48.38 2.01 30.89
N LEU A 13 47.69 0.99 31.43
CA LEU A 13 47.83 -0.44 31.04
C LEU A 13 46.99 -1.33 31.99
N LEU A 14 45.71 -1.54 31.70
CA LEU A 14 44.99 -2.71 32.24
C LEU A 14 43.74 -3.01 31.41
N LEU A 15 43.93 -3.59 30.21
CA LEU A 15 42.86 -4.25 29.45
C LEU A 15 43.47 -5.17 28.36
N VAL A 16 44.42 -6.03 28.75
CA VAL A 16 44.79 -7.23 27.99
C VAL A 16 45.14 -8.32 29.00
N VAL A 17 44.60 -9.53 28.79
CA VAL A 17 44.82 -10.78 29.53
C VAL A 17 43.95 -10.99 30.79
N ILE A 18 42.68 -11.39 30.60
CA ILE A 18 42.18 -12.71 31.06
C ILE A 18 41.15 -13.19 30.04
N SER A 19 41.59 -14.03 29.10
CA SER A 19 40.73 -14.95 28.35
C SER A 19 41.37 -16.31 28.51
N ILE A 20 40.57 -17.31 28.90
CA ILE A 20 40.74 -18.78 28.95
C ILE A 20 40.07 -19.31 30.23
N CYS A 21 38.75 -19.55 30.15
CA CYS A 21 38.08 -20.76 30.63
C CYS A 21 36.59 -20.69 30.21
N SER A 22 36.09 -21.80 29.67
CA SER A 22 34.86 -22.00 28.86
C SER A 22 33.51 -21.87 29.63
N PRO A 23 32.36 -22.31 29.05
CA PRO A 23 31.27 -21.50 28.51
C PRO A 23 30.00 -21.54 29.39
N CYS A 24 29.30 -20.41 29.54
CA CYS A 24 27.91 -20.37 29.98
C CYS A 24 27.22 -19.23 29.23
N GLY A 25 26.10 -19.55 28.58
CA GLY A 25 25.36 -18.64 27.71
C GLY A 25 24.95 -17.36 28.41
N VAL A 26 25.20 -16.25 27.72
CA VAL A 26 24.44 -15.01 27.86
C VAL A 26 24.31 -14.50 26.43
N ASP A 27 23.08 -14.33 25.97
CA ASP A 27 22.76 -13.73 24.69
C ASP A 27 23.53 -12.42 24.50
N HIS A 28 24.08 -12.21 23.30
CA HIS A 28 24.51 -10.88 22.88
C HIS A 28 23.26 -10.02 22.73
N ALA A 29 22.85 -9.35 23.81
CA ALA A 29 21.91 -8.25 23.70
C ALA A 29 22.63 -7.13 22.93
N GLU A 30 22.23 -6.91 21.68
CA GLU A 30 22.65 -5.76 20.89
C GLU A 30 22.30 -4.48 21.67
N ALA A 31 23.24 -3.54 21.75
CA ALA A 31 22.98 -2.24 22.38
C ALA A 31 21.93 -1.50 21.54
N GLN A 32 20.78 -1.20 22.13
CA GLN A 32 19.67 -0.50 21.48
C GLN A 32 19.48 0.89 22.09
N SER A 33 18.91 1.82 21.32
CA SER A 33 18.53 3.14 21.82
C SER A 33 17.40 3.00 22.84
N VAL A 34 17.59 3.52 24.04
CA VAL A 34 16.57 3.55 25.10
C VAL A 34 16.15 5.01 25.31
N PRO A 35 14.84 5.33 25.34
CA PRO A 35 14.40 6.68 25.64
C PRO A 35 14.80 7.07 27.07
N ASP A 36 15.23 8.31 27.26
CA ASP A 36 15.49 8.89 28.58
C ASP A 36 14.19 9.09 29.36
N ALA A 37 13.10 9.44 28.65
CA ALA A 37 11.77 9.58 29.22
C ALA A 37 10.69 8.95 28.31
N VAL A 38 9.69 8.33 28.93
CA VAL A 38 8.49 7.79 28.28
C VAL A 38 7.28 8.36 29.00
N ILE A 39 6.55 9.24 28.32
CA ILE A 39 5.46 10.01 28.93
C ILE A 39 4.15 9.58 28.25
N PRO A 40 3.21 8.95 28.97
CA PRO A 40 1.93 8.54 28.39
C PRO A 40 1.08 9.75 28.00
N VAL A 41 0.56 9.76 26.77
CA VAL A 41 -0.22 10.89 26.20
C VAL A 41 -1.57 10.46 25.61
N GLY A 42 -2.01 9.23 25.84
CA GLY A 42 -3.35 8.77 25.42
C GLY A 42 -3.40 8.30 23.96
N ASP A 43 -4.59 8.26 23.37
CA ASP A 43 -4.82 7.56 22.09
C ASP A 43 -4.67 8.50 20.88
N GLY A 44 -3.95 8.03 19.87
CA GLY A 44 -3.90 8.66 18.55
C GLY A 44 -3.24 10.04 18.46
N PRO A 45 -2.09 10.32 19.08
CA PRO A 45 -1.37 11.57 18.86
C PRO A 45 -0.93 11.66 17.39
N TYR A 46 -1.07 12.87 16.85
CA TYR A 46 -0.99 13.07 15.40
C TYR A 46 -0.09 14.24 15.00
N ALA A 47 -0.18 15.39 15.67
CA ALA A 47 0.75 16.50 15.49
C ALA A 47 1.49 16.81 16.80
N LEU A 48 2.72 17.30 16.67
CA LEU A 48 3.63 17.66 17.77
C LEU A 48 4.33 18.96 17.43
N ASP A 49 4.33 19.92 18.37
CA ASP A 49 5.15 21.13 18.30
C ASP A 49 5.73 21.52 19.67
N LEU A 50 6.77 22.35 19.68
CA LEU A 50 7.49 22.78 20.88
C LEU A 50 7.32 24.27 21.13
N THR A 51 7.08 24.68 22.38
CA THR A 51 7.04 26.09 22.74
C THR A 51 8.37 26.80 22.46
N SER A 52 8.33 28.12 22.23
CA SER A 52 9.52 28.90 21.82
C SER A 52 10.67 28.90 22.84
N ASP A 53 10.36 28.69 24.11
CA ASP A 53 11.31 28.48 25.21
C ASP A 53 11.86 27.04 25.29
N GLY A 54 11.28 26.11 24.53
CA GLY A 54 11.65 24.70 24.47
C GLY A 54 11.18 23.88 25.68
N ARG A 55 10.41 24.46 26.60
CA ARG A 55 10.03 23.81 27.86
C ARG A 55 8.87 22.82 27.70
N PHE A 56 7.91 23.13 26.83
CA PHE A 56 6.71 22.32 26.67
C PHE A 56 6.60 21.73 25.27
N ALA A 57 6.18 20.46 25.21
CA ALA A 57 5.67 19.84 23.99
C ALA A 57 4.15 19.92 23.98
N VAL A 58 3.56 20.29 22.84
CA VAL A 58 2.11 20.36 22.64
C VAL A 58 1.71 19.37 21.55
N ILE A 59 0.72 18.53 21.87
CA ILE A 59 0.34 17.36 21.06
C ILE A 59 -1.16 17.42 20.79
N SER A 60 -1.59 17.14 19.56
CA SER A 60 -3.01 16.92 19.23
C SER A 60 -3.30 15.43 19.09
N LEU A 61 -4.50 15.02 19.54
CA LEU A 61 -5.00 13.65 19.42
C LEU A 61 -6.12 13.57 18.36
N LEU A 62 -6.05 12.58 17.49
CA LEU A 62 -6.95 12.40 16.34
C LEU A 62 -8.24 11.64 16.69
N PHE A 63 -8.21 10.78 17.72
CA PHE A 63 -9.31 9.87 18.10
C PHE A 63 -9.53 9.87 19.62
N PRO A 64 -10.12 10.92 20.22
CA PRO A 64 -10.56 10.82 21.61
C PRO A 64 -11.64 9.71 21.70
N PRO A 65 -11.49 8.71 22.59
CA PRO A 65 -12.36 7.52 22.69
C PRO A 65 -13.85 7.81 22.95
N GLU A 66 -14.19 8.98 23.50
CA GLU A 66 -15.53 9.45 23.82
C GLU A 66 -15.57 10.98 23.65
N ASP A 67 -16.74 11.59 23.40
CA ASP A 67 -16.93 13.07 23.33
C ASP A 67 -16.46 13.81 24.61
N GLU A 68 -16.10 13.07 25.66
CA GLU A 68 -15.57 13.56 26.92
C GLU A 68 -14.04 13.40 27.10
N ASP A 69 -13.22 13.14 26.08
CA ASP A 69 -11.75 13.05 26.23
C ASP A 69 -10.96 14.26 25.68
N PRO A 70 -9.80 14.62 26.29
CA PRO A 70 -8.99 15.74 25.83
C PRO A 70 -8.34 15.44 24.49
N ASN A 71 -8.38 16.40 23.56
CA ASN A 71 -7.80 16.29 22.22
C ASN A 71 -6.53 17.13 22.02
N VAL A 72 -6.09 17.86 23.07
CA VAL A 72 -4.80 18.57 23.11
C VAL A 72 -4.12 18.33 24.45
N ILE A 73 -2.83 18.04 24.41
CA ILE A 73 -2.03 17.75 25.60
C ILE A 73 -0.79 18.64 25.60
N ARG A 74 -0.52 19.26 26.76
CA ARG A 74 0.71 20.00 27.04
C ARG A 74 1.57 19.18 28.00
N VAL A 75 2.77 18.83 27.57
CA VAL A 75 3.75 18.05 28.32
C VAL A 75 4.89 18.96 28.76
N ASP A 76 5.23 18.96 30.06
CA ASP A 76 6.44 19.62 30.58
C ASP A 76 7.62 18.68 30.38
N LEU A 77 8.53 19.04 29.48
CA LEU A 77 9.68 18.20 29.12
C LEU A 77 10.77 18.20 30.21
N GLU A 78 10.82 19.23 31.06
CA GLU A 78 11.78 19.30 32.17
C GLU A 78 11.35 18.39 33.33
N ASN A 79 10.04 18.32 33.58
CA ASN A 79 9.47 17.50 34.66
C ASN A 79 8.98 16.11 34.18
N GLU A 80 9.05 15.84 32.88
CA GLU A 80 8.65 14.57 32.23
C GLU A 80 7.20 14.14 32.55
N VAL A 81 6.29 15.11 32.60
CA VAL A 81 4.88 14.87 32.96
C VAL A 81 3.93 15.64 32.06
N VAL A 82 2.73 15.09 31.88
CA VAL A 82 1.60 15.85 31.33
C VAL A 82 1.28 16.98 32.30
N ALA A 83 1.47 18.22 31.84
CA ALA A 83 1.20 19.43 32.61
C ALA A 83 -0.29 19.76 32.58
N ASP A 84 -0.87 19.79 31.37
CA ASP A 84 -2.25 20.19 31.15
C ASP A 84 -2.88 19.39 30.00
N THR A 85 -4.19 19.23 30.05
CA THR A 85 -4.99 18.60 28.99
C THR A 85 -6.18 19.48 28.66
N TYR A 86 -6.39 19.76 27.38
CA TYR A 86 -7.44 20.65 26.90
C TYR A 86 -8.43 19.95 26.00
N ARG A 87 -9.66 20.45 26.03
CA ARG A 87 -10.82 19.88 25.35
C ARG A 87 -11.44 20.93 24.45
N TYR A 88 -11.53 20.60 23.18
CA TYR A 88 -12.23 21.38 22.18
C TYR A 88 -13.07 20.36 21.40
N GLY A 89 -14.39 20.28 21.57
CA GLY A 89 -15.25 19.20 21.03
C GLY A 89 -15.33 19.16 19.49
N ARG A 90 -14.19 18.94 18.83
CA ARG A 90 -13.94 18.92 17.39
C ARG A 90 -12.53 18.40 17.12
N ARG A 91 -12.25 17.98 15.89
CA ARG A 91 -10.94 17.42 15.53
C ARG A 91 -9.88 18.49 15.32
N LEU A 92 -8.70 18.30 15.90
CA LEU A 92 -7.55 19.19 15.72
C LEU A 92 -6.41 18.43 15.03
N ILE A 93 -6.19 18.76 13.77
CA ILE A 93 -5.29 18.01 12.87
C ILE A 93 -3.85 18.52 12.95
N ARG A 94 -3.64 19.81 13.21
CA ARG A 94 -2.30 20.41 13.31
C ARG A 94 -2.20 21.42 14.44
N ILE A 95 -0.98 21.57 14.97
CA ILE A 95 -0.63 22.51 16.03
C ILE A 95 0.60 23.29 15.57
N ALA A 96 0.55 24.61 15.76
CA ALA A 96 1.71 25.47 15.73
C ALA A 96 1.72 26.39 16.96
N THR A 97 2.87 26.49 17.60
CA THR A 97 3.07 27.40 18.74
C THR A 97 3.58 28.76 18.26
N VAL A 98 3.18 29.83 18.96
CA VAL A 98 3.59 31.21 18.62
C VAL A 98 4.53 31.74 19.71
N ASN A 99 5.55 32.51 19.33
CA ASN A 99 6.38 33.19 20.31
C ASN A 99 5.61 34.36 20.97
N PRO A 100 5.34 34.31 22.28
CA PRO A 100 4.56 35.34 22.98
C PRO A 100 5.24 36.72 23.01
N ASP A 101 6.57 36.76 22.99
CA ASP A 101 7.34 38.01 23.08
C ASP A 101 7.21 38.90 21.82
N LEU A 102 6.66 38.34 20.74
CA LEU A 102 6.51 39.00 19.44
C LEU A 102 5.07 39.50 19.16
N LEU A 103 4.11 39.23 20.06
CA LEU A 103 2.73 39.70 19.96
C LEU A 103 2.59 41.05 20.67
N ALA A 104 2.88 42.14 19.97
CA ALA A 104 3.01 43.47 20.57
C ALA A 104 1.69 44.14 21.05
N ALA A 105 0.56 43.43 21.15
CA ALA A 105 -0.74 44.05 21.48
C ALA A 105 -1.67 43.30 22.46
N ALA A 106 -1.37 42.07 22.90
CA ALA A 106 -2.19 41.39 23.91
C ALA A 106 -1.58 41.56 25.31
N SER A 107 -2.38 42.05 26.25
CA SER A 107 -1.98 42.27 27.65
C SER A 107 -1.28 41.06 28.28
N SER A 108 -0.23 41.33 29.05
CA SER A 108 0.63 40.42 29.82
C SER A 108 0.05 39.04 30.15
N SER A 109 0.80 37.99 29.75
CA SER A 109 0.75 36.57 30.18
C SER A 109 0.02 35.52 29.31
N ALA A 110 -0.09 35.68 27.99
CA ALA A 110 -0.65 34.60 27.15
C ALA A 110 0.34 34.11 26.09
N ILE A 111 0.68 32.82 26.13
CA ILE A 111 1.23 32.08 24.99
C ILE A 111 0.04 31.58 24.16
N PRO A 112 -0.29 32.18 23.02
CA PRO A 112 -1.29 31.58 22.15
C PRO A 112 -0.69 30.38 21.42
N VAL A 113 -1.42 29.28 21.42
CA VAL A 113 -1.23 28.17 20.49
C VAL A 113 -2.27 28.28 19.40
N VAL A 114 -1.83 28.11 18.17
CA VAL A 114 -2.64 28.22 16.97
C VAL A 114 -2.84 26.79 16.45
N MET A 115 -4.08 26.31 16.37
CA MET A 115 -4.39 24.92 16.02
C MET A 115 -5.43 24.88 14.90
N VAL A 116 -5.23 23.95 13.96
CA VAL A 116 -6.02 23.88 12.72
C VAL A 116 -7.07 22.80 12.83
N ASN A 117 -8.30 23.19 12.53
CA ASN A 117 -9.49 22.37 12.66
C ASN A 117 -9.78 21.61 11.37
N GLY A 118 -9.81 20.28 11.48
CA GLY A 118 -9.93 19.36 10.35
C GLY A 118 -11.26 19.31 9.64
N ASP A 119 -12.32 19.86 10.24
CA ASP A 119 -13.69 19.61 9.78
C ASP A 119 -14.55 20.90 9.68
N VAL A 120 -13.98 22.11 9.87
CA VAL A 120 -14.75 23.39 9.84
C VAL A 120 -14.00 24.62 9.27
N ASP A 121 -13.11 24.45 8.28
CA ASP A 121 -12.50 25.55 7.49
C ASP A 121 -12.05 26.77 8.32
N ARG A 122 -11.44 26.53 9.49
CA ARG A 122 -11.08 27.56 10.48
C ARG A 122 -9.77 27.28 11.20
N LEU A 123 -9.05 28.35 11.48
CA LEU A 123 -7.94 28.42 12.43
C LEU A 123 -8.49 28.69 13.84
N THR A 124 -8.18 27.82 14.80
CA THR A 124 -8.52 28.04 16.21
C THR A 124 -7.30 28.62 16.93
N VAL A 125 -7.48 29.73 17.64
CA VAL A 125 -6.43 30.33 18.47
C VAL A 125 -6.78 30.09 19.93
N VAL A 126 -5.89 29.49 20.70
CA VAL A 126 -6.10 29.14 22.11
C VAL A 126 -5.00 29.71 22.99
N ASN A 127 -5.30 30.05 24.24
CA ASN A 127 -4.30 30.35 25.24
C ASN A 127 -3.82 29.05 25.91
N LEU A 128 -2.54 28.73 25.77
CA LEU A 128 -1.98 27.47 26.28
C LEU A 128 -1.85 27.42 27.80
N ASP A 129 -1.88 28.56 28.51
CA ASP A 129 -1.79 28.58 29.97
C ASP A 129 -3.16 28.43 30.64
N THR A 130 -4.24 28.82 29.96
CA THR A 130 -5.60 28.72 30.49
C THR A 130 -6.46 27.67 29.80
N GLY A 131 -6.03 27.16 28.64
CA GLY A 131 -6.84 26.30 27.78
C GLY A 131 -8.03 27.01 27.13
N GLN A 132 -8.12 28.34 27.25
CA GLN A 132 -9.25 29.10 26.72
C GLN A 132 -9.04 29.41 25.25
N GLU A 133 -10.06 29.13 24.45
CA GLU A 133 -10.17 29.63 23.08
C GLU A 133 -10.25 31.15 23.09
N ILE A 134 -9.39 31.78 22.29
CA ILE A 134 -9.29 33.23 22.11
C ILE A 134 -10.17 33.66 20.93
N ASP A 135 -10.04 32.97 19.79
CA ASP A 135 -10.77 33.30 18.57
C ASP A 135 -10.80 32.13 17.56
N GLN A 136 -11.70 32.22 16.58
CA GLN A 136 -11.70 31.38 15.39
C GLN A 136 -11.73 32.22 14.11
N ILE A 137 -10.77 31.95 13.24
CA ILE A 137 -10.57 32.74 12.05
C ILE A 137 -10.82 31.84 10.84
N LYS A 138 -11.72 32.27 9.95
CA LYS A 138 -12.05 31.53 8.73
C LYS A 138 -10.80 31.33 7.85
N SER A 139 -10.61 30.10 7.38
CA SER A 139 -9.65 29.71 6.36
C SER A 139 -10.39 29.21 5.10
N GLY A 140 -9.64 28.70 4.13
CA GLY A 140 -10.19 27.99 2.98
C GLY A 140 -10.52 26.54 3.31
N GLN A 141 -10.98 25.82 2.29
CA GLN A 141 -11.56 24.47 2.41
C GLN A 141 -10.53 23.40 2.81
N ASN A 142 -10.90 22.60 3.81
CA ASN A 142 -10.16 21.44 4.31
C ASN A 142 -8.69 21.76 4.64
N PRO A 143 -8.44 22.56 5.69
CA PRO A 143 -7.09 23.01 6.01
C PRO A 143 -6.23 21.85 6.54
N SER A 144 -5.09 21.62 5.91
CA SER A 144 -4.22 20.45 6.11
C SER A 144 -2.99 20.75 6.97
N ASN A 145 -2.46 21.97 6.91
CA ASN A 145 -1.36 22.45 7.76
C ASN A 145 -1.39 23.96 8.02
N VAL A 146 -0.66 24.41 9.04
CA VAL A 146 -0.38 25.82 9.34
C VAL A 146 1.10 26.02 9.62
N GLU A 147 1.67 27.07 9.02
CA GLU A 147 3.00 27.59 9.30
C GLU A 147 2.90 29.01 9.85
N ILE A 148 3.68 29.32 10.88
CA ILE A 148 3.68 30.63 11.54
C ILE A 148 4.92 31.43 11.15
N VAL A 149 4.71 32.65 10.69
CA VAL A 149 5.78 33.57 10.29
C VAL A 149 5.74 34.84 11.13
N GLN A 150 6.85 35.16 11.78
CA GLN A 150 6.96 36.33 12.65
C GLN A 150 8.12 37.23 12.18
N SER A 151 7.82 38.47 11.80
CA SER A 151 8.80 39.38 11.18
C SER A 151 9.49 40.34 12.17
N GLY A 152 9.07 40.34 13.44
CA GLY A 152 9.56 41.31 14.43
C GLY A 152 9.14 42.76 14.15
N GLY A 153 8.05 42.98 13.40
CA GLY A 153 7.41 44.28 13.23
C GLY A 153 7.38 44.85 11.80
N ALA A 154 7.96 44.15 10.81
CA ALA A 154 7.81 44.53 9.39
C ALA A 154 6.57 43.84 8.77
N PRO A 155 5.68 44.54 8.05
CA PRO A 155 4.51 43.90 7.46
C PRO A 155 4.92 42.88 6.38
N LEU A 156 4.42 41.64 6.50
CA LEU A 156 4.65 40.53 5.58
C LEU A 156 3.63 40.57 4.43
N ILE A 157 2.36 40.35 4.77
CA ILE A 157 1.20 40.52 3.87
C ILE A 157 0.26 41.52 4.51
N GLY A 158 -0.21 42.50 3.74
CA GLY A 158 -1.05 43.58 4.27
C GLY A 158 -0.31 44.35 5.36
N ASN A 159 -0.91 44.41 6.56
CA ASN A 159 -0.31 45.03 7.76
C ASN A 159 0.18 44.00 8.78
N ALA A 160 0.08 42.69 8.51
CA ALA A 160 0.38 41.64 9.46
C ALA A 160 1.90 41.50 9.68
N SER A 161 2.34 41.55 10.93
CA SER A 161 3.73 41.27 11.32
C SER A 161 3.90 39.88 11.94
N ASN A 162 2.80 39.31 12.46
CA ASN A 162 2.65 37.91 12.80
C ASN A 162 1.60 37.28 11.87
N LEU A 163 2.01 36.32 11.05
CA LEU A 163 1.20 35.75 9.97
C LEU A 163 1.07 34.23 10.15
N ALA A 164 -0.15 33.71 10.10
CA ALA A 164 -0.41 32.29 9.90
C ALA A 164 -0.68 32.01 8.41
N ILE A 165 -0.01 31.00 7.87
CA ILE A 165 -0.16 30.53 6.49
C ILE A 165 -0.71 29.13 6.55
N MET A 166 -1.89 28.91 5.99
CA MET A 166 -2.58 27.62 6.05
C MET A 166 -2.68 27.00 4.68
N THR A 167 -2.43 25.70 4.55
CA THR A 167 -2.68 24.95 3.32
C THR A 167 -4.11 24.44 3.29
N ASN A 168 -4.84 24.65 2.19
CA ASN A 168 -6.23 24.25 2.02
C ASN A 168 -6.29 23.11 0.98
N GLY A 169 -6.35 21.87 1.45
CA GLY A 169 -6.14 20.67 0.63
C GLY A 169 -7.09 20.59 -0.56
N THR A 170 -8.40 20.39 -0.32
CA THR A 170 -9.38 20.33 -1.42
C THR A 170 -9.60 21.69 -2.08
N GLY A 171 -9.32 22.79 -1.38
CA GLY A 171 -9.45 24.15 -1.90
C GLY A 171 -8.35 24.60 -2.86
N GLY A 172 -7.25 23.83 -3.00
CA GLY A 172 -6.12 24.10 -3.89
C GLY A 172 -5.38 25.42 -3.64
N SER A 173 -5.41 25.92 -2.40
CA SER A 173 -5.00 27.29 -2.06
C SER A 173 -4.27 27.38 -0.72
N LEU A 174 -3.71 28.56 -0.44
CA LEU A 174 -3.23 28.97 0.87
C LEU A 174 -4.12 30.06 1.46
N SER A 175 -4.46 29.97 2.75
CA SER A 175 -5.06 31.08 3.51
C SER A 175 -4.02 31.85 4.31
N PHE A 176 -4.15 33.17 4.33
CA PHE A 176 -3.27 34.08 5.05
C PHE A 176 -4.04 34.78 6.16
N ILE A 177 -3.56 34.70 7.40
CA ILE A 177 -4.26 35.21 8.58
C ILE A 177 -3.33 36.11 9.39
N ASP A 178 -3.79 37.32 9.67
CA ASP A 178 -3.14 38.30 10.53
C ASP A 178 -3.37 37.90 12.00
N LEU A 179 -2.31 37.48 12.67
CA LEU A 179 -2.35 37.09 14.10
C LEU A 179 -2.27 38.30 15.04
N ASP A 180 -1.87 39.48 14.54
CA ASP A 180 -1.88 40.71 15.33
C ASP A 180 -3.31 41.25 15.48
N GLN A 181 -4.15 41.03 14.47
CA GLN A 181 -5.56 41.45 14.45
C GLN A 181 -6.56 40.30 14.61
N LEU A 182 -6.09 39.05 14.55
CA LEU A 182 -6.92 37.84 14.52
C LEU A 182 -7.94 37.86 13.37
N THR A 183 -7.50 38.24 12.17
CA THR A 183 -8.37 38.37 10.99
C THR A 183 -7.78 37.72 9.75
N ALA A 184 -8.63 37.10 8.92
CA ALA A 184 -8.22 36.61 7.61
C ALA A 184 -7.87 37.76 6.66
N ILE A 185 -6.74 37.64 5.97
CA ILE A 185 -6.24 38.62 4.99
C ILE A 185 -6.71 38.26 3.58
N GLY A 186 -6.62 36.98 3.20
CA GLY A 186 -7.02 36.50 1.88
C GLY A 186 -6.51 35.10 1.55
N GLU A 187 -6.74 34.65 0.31
CA GLU A 187 -6.32 33.34 -0.19
C GLU A 187 -5.57 33.44 -1.52
N ALA A 188 -4.63 32.51 -1.77
CA ALA A 188 -3.91 32.40 -3.03
C ALA A 188 -3.90 30.96 -3.56
N ASP A 189 -4.17 30.78 -4.86
CA ASP A 189 -4.16 29.47 -5.53
C ASP A 189 -2.74 28.95 -5.74
N VAL A 190 -2.50 27.68 -5.44
CA VAL A 190 -1.14 27.10 -5.50
C VAL A 190 -1.06 25.78 -6.26
N GLY A 191 -2.19 25.14 -6.54
CA GLY A 191 -2.27 23.85 -7.23
C GLY A 191 -3.08 22.83 -6.44
N ASP A 192 -3.13 21.60 -6.92
CA ASP A 192 -4.04 20.57 -6.39
C ASP A 192 -3.47 19.89 -5.13
N ASP A 193 -4.31 19.77 -4.10
CA ASP A 193 -4.03 19.15 -2.80
C ASP A 193 -2.74 19.65 -2.10
N PRO A 194 -2.65 20.94 -1.73
CA PRO A 194 -1.56 21.43 -0.88
C PRO A 194 -1.62 20.79 0.51
N ARG A 195 -0.55 20.09 0.89
CA ARG A 195 -0.47 19.33 2.15
C ARG A 195 0.35 19.99 3.23
N ASP A 196 1.42 20.66 2.85
CA ASP A 196 2.35 21.28 3.77
C ASP A 196 2.99 22.53 3.15
N VAL A 197 3.44 23.45 3.99
CA VAL A 197 4.11 24.68 3.60
C VAL A 197 5.27 24.99 4.54
N GLY A 198 6.44 25.26 3.97
CA GLY A 198 7.61 25.76 4.72
C GLY A 198 8.02 27.13 4.23
N ILE A 199 8.56 27.97 5.11
CA ILE A 199 9.16 29.26 4.76
C ILE A 199 10.66 29.25 4.97
N GLU A 200 11.40 29.87 4.05
CA GLU A 200 12.84 30.06 4.26
C GLU A 200 13.14 31.15 5.32
N PRO A 201 14.27 31.08 6.05
CA PRO A 201 14.57 31.97 7.17
C PRO A 201 14.58 33.48 6.85
N GLY A 202 14.82 33.85 5.61
CA GLY A 202 14.72 35.23 5.10
C GLY A 202 13.28 35.75 4.96
N GLY A 203 12.27 34.89 5.16
CA GLY A 203 10.86 35.25 5.21
C GLY A 203 10.25 35.67 3.87
N ARG A 204 10.91 35.39 2.75
CA ARG A 204 10.49 35.83 1.42
C ARG A 204 9.88 34.72 0.57
N TYR A 205 10.39 33.49 0.66
CA TYR A 205 9.92 32.40 -0.21
C TYR A 205 9.20 31.31 0.57
N LEU A 206 8.01 30.94 0.06
CA LEU A 206 7.24 29.81 0.56
C LEU A 206 7.47 28.60 -0.34
N PHE A 207 7.56 27.42 0.27
CA PHE A 207 7.67 26.14 -0.38
C PHE A 207 6.43 25.32 -0.03
N VAL A 208 5.55 25.10 -1.02
CA VAL A 208 4.28 24.43 -0.82
C VAL A 208 4.35 23.03 -1.42
N VAL A 209 4.07 22.02 -0.61
CA VAL A 209 3.97 20.63 -1.05
C VAL A 209 2.60 20.40 -1.68
N LEU A 210 2.59 19.97 -2.94
CA LEU A 210 1.39 19.69 -3.72
C LEU A 210 1.33 18.19 -3.99
N ARG A 211 0.42 17.50 -3.29
CA ARG A 211 0.39 16.04 -3.25
C ARG A 211 0.01 15.44 -4.60
N ALA A 212 -1.09 15.94 -5.18
CA ALA A 212 -1.58 15.47 -6.47
C ALA A 212 -0.59 15.78 -7.61
N ASP A 213 0.08 16.93 -7.52
CA ASP A 213 1.07 17.38 -8.52
C ASP A 213 2.44 16.69 -8.37
N GLN A 214 2.68 15.95 -7.28
CA GLN A 214 3.99 15.34 -6.95
C GLN A 214 5.14 16.36 -7.00
N ALA A 215 4.88 17.57 -6.52
CA ALA A 215 5.77 18.71 -6.69
C ALA A 215 5.83 19.60 -5.44
N VAL A 216 6.87 20.45 -5.40
CA VAL A 216 6.94 21.60 -4.52
C VAL A 216 6.85 22.87 -5.36
N ALA A 217 5.85 23.70 -5.08
CA ALA A 217 5.73 25.04 -5.66
C ALA A 217 6.48 26.05 -4.79
N VAL A 218 7.18 26.99 -5.42
CA VAL A 218 7.89 28.08 -4.74
C VAL A 218 7.20 29.40 -5.03
N LEU A 219 6.79 30.11 -3.99
CA LEU A 219 6.06 31.37 -4.08
C LEU A 219 6.90 32.53 -3.53
N ASP A 220 6.89 33.69 -4.20
CA ASP A 220 7.49 34.93 -3.70
C ASP A 220 6.46 35.71 -2.88
N LEU A 221 6.65 35.75 -1.56
CA LEU A 221 5.74 36.38 -0.61
C LEU A 221 5.53 37.88 -0.90
N GLN A 222 6.53 38.56 -1.48
CA GLN A 222 6.42 39.97 -1.85
C GLN A 222 5.48 40.18 -3.04
N ALA A 223 5.57 39.31 -4.04
CA ALA A 223 4.66 39.32 -5.19
C ALA A 223 3.24 38.97 -4.72
N LEU A 224 3.14 37.97 -3.83
CA LEU A 224 1.88 37.52 -3.25
C LEU A 224 1.19 38.63 -2.43
N ASN A 225 1.93 39.37 -1.60
CA ASN A 225 1.40 40.53 -0.88
C ASN A 225 0.77 41.56 -1.83
N SER A 226 1.45 41.86 -2.95
CA SER A 226 0.94 42.81 -3.95
C SER A 226 -0.34 42.32 -4.64
N SER A 227 -0.48 41.01 -4.83
CA SER A 227 -1.64 40.38 -5.45
C SER A 227 -2.82 40.23 -4.50
N VAL A 228 -2.58 39.84 -3.24
CA VAL A 228 -3.62 39.67 -2.22
C VAL A 228 -4.18 41.02 -1.76
N THR A 229 -3.35 42.07 -1.67
CA THR A 229 -3.81 43.41 -1.24
C THR A 229 -4.49 44.25 -2.34
N GLN A 230 -4.31 43.93 -3.64
CA GLN A 230 -5.01 44.60 -4.75
C GLN A 230 -6.45 44.10 -4.98
N ALA A 231 -6.86 43.01 -4.35
CA ALA A 231 -8.27 42.60 -4.30
C ALA A 231 -9.04 43.60 -3.40
N THR A 232 -9.63 44.61 -4.02
CA THR A 232 -10.25 45.75 -3.34
C THR A 232 -11.43 45.35 -2.45
N GLY A 233 -11.20 45.26 -1.13
CA GLY A 233 -12.24 45.49 -0.10
C GLY A 233 -13.01 44.28 0.43
N THR A 234 -12.72 43.06 -0.02
CA THR A 234 -13.28 41.80 0.51
C THR A 234 -12.19 40.72 0.38
N PRO A 235 -11.97 39.81 1.36
CA PRO A 235 -11.02 38.70 1.20
C PRO A 235 -11.36 37.93 -0.08
N GLY A 236 -10.50 38.03 -1.09
CA GLY A 236 -10.74 37.49 -2.42
C GLY A 236 -9.64 36.51 -2.82
N LYS A 237 -10.04 35.34 -3.31
CA LYS A 237 -9.15 34.29 -3.82
C LYS A 237 -8.41 34.78 -5.07
N VAL A 238 -7.08 34.84 -5.02
CA VAL A 238 -6.25 35.26 -6.16
C VAL A 238 -6.02 34.08 -7.11
N LYS A 239 -6.72 34.09 -8.25
CA LYS A 239 -6.65 33.02 -9.27
C LYS A 239 -5.28 32.89 -9.94
N SER A 240 -4.85 31.65 -10.16
CA SER A 240 -3.62 31.29 -10.86
C SER A 240 -3.85 30.96 -12.34
N ASP A 241 -3.85 31.94 -13.26
CA ASP A 241 -3.37 31.67 -14.64
C ASP A 241 -3.03 32.95 -15.43
N PRO A 242 -1.74 33.21 -15.73
CA PRO A 242 -0.55 32.62 -15.11
C PRO A 242 -0.37 33.16 -13.68
N SER A 243 0.11 32.32 -12.74
CA SER A 243 0.33 32.75 -11.34
C SER A 243 1.39 33.85 -11.26
N PRO A 244 1.05 35.07 -10.80
CA PRO A 244 2.00 36.17 -10.73
C PRO A 244 3.00 36.06 -9.56
N TYR A 245 2.82 35.09 -8.67
CA TYR A 245 3.63 34.91 -7.45
C TYR A 245 4.39 33.57 -7.40
N GLU A 246 4.01 32.57 -8.20
CA GLU A 246 4.81 31.34 -8.33
C GLU A 246 6.06 31.62 -9.17
N VAL A 247 7.24 31.33 -8.59
CA VAL A 247 8.54 31.58 -9.24
C VAL A 247 9.24 30.29 -9.68
N SER A 248 8.85 29.15 -9.12
CA SER A 248 9.43 27.85 -9.46
C SER A 248 8.49 26.71 -9.08
N ARG A 249 8.68 25.58 -9.74
CA ARG A 249 8.00 24.32 -9.43
C ARG A 249 8.97 23.17 -9.65
N VAL A 250 9.14 22.34 -8.64
CA VAL A 250 10.16 21.28 -8.63
C VAL A 250 9.50 19.94 -8.36
N GLY A 251 9.66 18.98 -9.27
CA GLY A 251 9.14 17.62 -9.09
C GLY A 251 9.88 16.87 -7.99
N VAL A 252 9.13 16.13 -7.17
CA VAL A 252 9.63 15.31 -6.06
C VAL A 252 9.10 13.87 -6.19
N GLY A 253 9.12 13.06 -5.14
CA GLY A 253 8.57 11.70 -5.16
C GLY A 253 7.05 11.67 -5.04
N LYS A 254 6.46 10.45 -5.07
CA LYS A 254 5.00 10.26 -5.01
C LYS A 254 4.44 10.53 -3.62
N ASP A 255 3.20 11.04 -3.60
CA ASP A 255 2.46 11.49 -2.42
C ASP A 255 3.33 12.28 -1.44
N PRO A 256 3.91 13.42 -1.84
CA PRO A 256 4.68 14.23 -0.92
C PRO A 256 3.75 14.74 0.19
N ALA A 257 4.16 14.54 1.45
CA ALA A 257 3.29 14.74 2.61
C ALA A 257 3.71 15.91 3.50
N THR A 258 5.02 16.07 3.73
CA THR A 258 5.56 17.14 4.58
C THR A 258 6.87 17.69 4.05
N ILE A 259 7.16 18.95 4.37
CA ILE A 259 8.41 19.65 4.05
C ILE A 259 9.00 20.33 5.28
N GLN A 260 10.31 20.26 5.45
CA GLN A 260 11.03 21.03 6.47
C GLN A 260 12.18 21.81 5.84
N ILE A 261 12.27 23.10 6.17
CA ILE A 261 13.37 23.97 5.75
C ILE A 261 14.50 23.93 6.79
N SER A 262 15.74 23.86 6.33
CA SER A 262 16.91 23.88 7.22
C SER A 262 17.05 25.25 7.91
N PRO A 263 17.47 25.29 9.19
CA PRO A 263 17.70 26.54 9.92
C PRO A 263 18.58 27.58 9.20
N ASP A 264 19.56 27.14 8.40
CA ASP A 264 20.43 28.03 7.62
C ASP A 264 19.83 28.49 6.28
N GLY A 265 18.66 27.96 5.90
CA GLY A 265 17.96 28.28 4.65
C GLY A 265 18.62 27.72 3.40
N SER A 266 19.53 26.75 3.53
CA SER A 266 20.24 26.15 2.40
C SER A 266 19.55 24.92 1.80
N LEU A 267 18.75 24.19 2.60
CA LEU A 267 18.09 22.95 2.20
C LEU A 267 16.59 22.94 2.53
N ALA A 268 15.81 22.25 1.69
CA ALA A 268 14.44 21.84 2.00
C ALA A 268 14.30 20.32 1.84
N ILE A 269 13.75 19.64 2.83
CA ILE A 269 13.59 18.18 2.82
C ILE A 269 12.12 17.86 2.72
N VAL A 270 11.75 17.00 1.76
CA VAL A 270 10.37 16.61 1.47
C VAL A 270 10.21 15.11 1.71
N ALA A 271 9.24 14.70 2.51
CA ALA A 271 8.90 13.30 2.70
C ALA A 271 7.91 12.85 1.62
N ASN A 272 8.28 11.80 0.89
CA ASN A 272 7.46 11.21 -0.17
C ASN A 272 6.78 9.94 0.38
N LEU A 273 5.54 10.08 0.85
CA LEU A 273 4.88 9.11 1.73
C LEU A 273 4.78 7.71 1.10
N THR A 274 4.32 7.61 -0.14
CA THR A 274 4.14 6.32 -0.83
C THR A 274 5.38 5.85 -1.57
N ASN A 275 6.36 6.73 -1.75
CA ASN A 275 7.68 6.39 -2.30
C ASN A 275 8.67 5.86 -1.25
N ASN A 276 8.32 5.88 0.05
CA ASN A 276 9.20 5.48 1.16
C ASN A 276 10.59 6.15 1.06
N SER A 277 10.60 7.43 0.66
CA SER A 277 11.82 8.17 0.38
C SER A 277 11.69 9.63 0.78
N ILE A 278 12.82 10.33 0.83
CA ILE A 278 12.86 11.78 0.93
C ILE A 278 13.51 12.40 -0.31
N SER A 279 13.08 13.62 -0.65
CA SER A 279 13.74 14.49 -1.62
C SER A 279 14.44 15.62 -0.86
N ILE A 280 15.72 15.84 -1.13
CA ILE A 280 16.45 17.00 -0.58
C ILE A 280 16.61 18.03 -1.70
N LEU A 281 16.19 19.27 -1.45
CA LEU A 281 16.31 20.39 -2.38
C LEU A 281 17.36 21.38 -1.85
N ASP A 282 18.36 21.71 -2.66
CA ASP A 282 19.20 22.89 -2.47
C ASP A 282 18.37 24.13 -2.80
N ILE A 283 18.17 24.96 -1.78
CA ILE A 283 17.41 26.21 -1.83
C ILE A 283 18.31 27.43 -1.58
N THR A 284 19.63 27.30 -1.69
CA THR A 284 20.55 28.46 -1.65
C THR A 284 20.20 29.54 -2.67
N ASN A 285 19.55 29.14 -3.77
CA ASN A 285 18.78 30.02 -4.64
C ASN A 285 17.30 29.58 -4.65
N PRO A 286 16.46 30.15 -3.76
CA PRO A 286 15.07 29.72 -3.60
C PRO A 286 14.24 29.81 -4.89
N ARG A 287 14.55 30.75 -5.79
CA ARG A 287 13.84 30.90 -7.08
C ARG A 287 14.13 29.79 -8.08
N SER A 288 15.17 29.00 -7.86
CA SER A 288 15.51 27.88 -8.74
C SER A 288 16.07 26.73 -7.88
N PRO A 289 15.23 26.12 -7.04
CA PRO A 289 15.68 25.02 -6.19
C PRO A 289 16.17 23.86 -7.05
N ARG A 290 17.12 23.10 -6.52
CA ARG A 290 17.69 21.95 -7.21
C ARG A 290 17.67 20.75 -6.31
N ILE A 291 17.11 19.66 -6.80
CA ILE A 291 17.17 18.39 -6.09
C ILE A 291 18.62 17.91 -5.95
N VAL A 292 19.02 17.63 -4.72
CA VAL A 292 20.35 17.15 -4.34
C VAL A 292 20.38 15.64 -4.53
N ARG A 293 21.38 15.17 -5.29
CA ARG A 293 21.59 13.74 -5.50
C ARG A 293 22.30 13.13 -4.30
N ASN A 294 21.90 11.93 -3.94
CA ASN A 294 22.69 11.10 -3.05
C ASN A 294 24.04 10.75 -3.74
N PRO A 295 25.21 11.10 -3.18
CA PRO A 295 26.50 10.88 -3.83
C PRO A 295 26.90 9.39 -3.88
N LYS A 296 26.33 8.55 -3.01
CA LYS A 296 26.59 7.10 -2.99
C LYS A 296 25.71 6.33 -3.98
N THR A 297 24.51 6.82 -4.25
CA THR A 297 23.51 6.08 -5.04
C THR A 297 23.14 6.78 -6.34
N ASN A 298 23.61 8.01 -6.55
CA ASN A 298 23.24 8.92 -7.63
C ASN A 298 21.71 9.16 -7.79
N SER A 299 20.91 8.67 -6.83
CA SER A 299 19.47 8.78 -6.81
C SER A 299 19.05 10.21 -6.46
N LEU A 300 17.93 10.63 -7.06
CA LEU A 300 17.23 11.85 -6.74
C LEU A 300 16.38 11.72 -5.46
N GLN A 301 16.11 10.49 -5.04
CA GLN A 301 15.32 10.17 -3.86
C GLN A 301 16.17 9.33 -2.90
N ILE A 302 16.19 9.71 -1.63
CA ILE A 302 16.94 9.01 -0.60
C ILE A 302 15.97 8.04 0.09
N PRO A 303 16.16 6.72 -0.05
CA PRO A 303 15.27 5.74 0.60
C PRO A 303 15.30 5.91 2.12
N VAL A 304 14.13 5.85 2.74
CA VAL A 304 13.94 5.87 4.21
C VAL A 304 12.95 4.76 4.60
N GLY A 305 12.46 4.73 5.83
CA GLY A 305 11.43 3.74 6.22
C GLY A 305 10.09 3.93 5.49
N VAL A 306 9.17 3.01 5.75
CA VAL A 306 7.83 2.99 5.15
C VAL A 306 6.96 4.12 5.71
N GLN A 307 6.24 4.81 4.81
CA GLN A 307 5.35 5.93 5.14
C GLN A 307 6.03 7.02 6.00
N PRO A 308 7.03 7.74 5.46
CA PRO A 308 7.64 8.86 6.15
C PRO A 308 6.60 9.98 6.38
N SER A 309 6.32 10.30 7.64
CA SER A 309 5.22 11.18 8.06
C SER A 309 5.66 12.53 8.62
N SER A 310 6.88 12.63 9.16
CA SER A 310 7.38 13.83 9.85
C SER A 310 8.91 13.95 9.72
N ILE A 311 9.41 15.18 9.65
CA ILE A 311 10.82 15.52 9.47
C ILE A 311 11.25 16.50 10.56
N ALA A 312 12.37 16.22 11.22
CA ALA A 312 13.04 17.19 12.09
C ALA A 312 14.50 17.39 11.65
N ILE A 313 14.94 18.65 11.59
CA ILE A 313 16.32 19.00 11.22
C ILE A 313 17.05 19.49 12.46
N SER A 314 18.27 19.00 12.65
CA SER A 314 19.16 19.44 13.73
C SER A 314 19.51 20.93 13.60
N PRO A 315 19.63 21.70 14.71
CA PRO A 315 19.98 23.12 14.67
C PRO A 315 21.32 23.45 13.99
N ASP A 316 22.25 22.49 13.97
CA ASP A 316 23.54 22.62 13.30
C ASP A 316 23.50 22.30 11.79
N ASN A 317 22.32 21.97 11.24
CA ASN A 317 22.07 21.61 9.85
C ASN A 317 22.83 20.35 9.37
N THR A 318 23.33 19.51 10.27
CA THR A 318 24.14 18.35 9.87
C THR A 318 23.33 17.07 9.69
N ARG A 319 22.17 16.96 10.36
CA ARG A 319 21.33 15.76 10.39
C ARG A 319 19.85 16.07 10.23
N ALA A 320 19.13 15.16 9.59
CA ALA A 320 17.67 15.08 9.60
C ALA A 320 17.20 13.75 10.20
N TYR A 321 16.06 13.81 10.89
CA TYR A 321 15.38 12.70 11.55
C TYR A 321 14.02 12.53 10.92
N ILE A 322 13.76 11.38 10.31
CA ILE A 322 12.54 11.10 9.56
C ILE A 322 11.72 10.08 10.32
N ALA A 323 10.54 10.46 10.80
CA ALA A 323 9.60 9.53 11.39
C ALA A 323 8.93 8.69 10.29
N ASN A 324 9.06 7.37 10.38
CA ASN A 324 8.46 6.45 9.42
C ASN A 324 7.32 5.71 10.10
N ALA A 325 6.10 6.18 9.87
CA ALA A 325 4.91 5.68 10.54
C ALA A 325 4.62 4.20 10.21
N GLY A 326 4.98 3.74 9.01
CA GLY A 326 4.73 2.36 8.58
C GLY A 326 5.81 1.36 8.99
N SER A 327 7.03 1.83 9.30
CA SER A 327 8.14 0.96 9.75
C SER A 327 8.44 1.04 11.24
N ASN A 328 7.80 1.96 11.97
CA ASN A 328 7.95 2.13 13.42
C ASN A 328 9.40 2.45 13.86
N TRP A 329 10.15 3.17 13.01
CA TRP A 329 11.49 3.66 13.33
C TRP A 329 11.73 5.07 12.80
N ILE A 330 12.74 5.75 13.36
CA ILE A 330 13.24 7.01 12.85
C ILE A 330 14.45 6.75 11.93
N THR A 331 14.44 7.25 10.71
CA THR A 331 15.64 7.22 9.84
C THR A 331 16.47 8.46 10.09
N VAL A 332 17.78 8.29 10.33
CA VAL A 332 18.73 9.40 10.51
C VAL A 332 19.52 9.61 9.23
N VAL A 333 19.48 10.82 8.69
CA VAL A 333 20.10 11.20 7.42
C VAL A 333 21.15 12.28 7.67
N ASP A 334 22.34 12.11 7.11
CA ASP A 334 23.38 13.15 7.06
C ASP A 334 23.03 14.16 5.96
N LEU A 335 23.05 15.45 6.26
CA LEU A 335 22.74 16.52 5.31
C LEU A 335 23.96 17.13 4.64
N VAL A 336 25.16 16.95 5.22
CA VAL A 336 26.43 17.35 4.62
C VAL A 336 26.78 16.39 3.48
N ARG A 337 26.47 15.11 3.69
CA ARG A 337 26.57 14.05 2.68
C ARG A 337 25.22 13.35 2.66
N PRO A 338 24.33 13.64 1.69
CA PRO A 338 22.93 13.24 1.71
C PRO A 338 22.78 11.71 1.63
N GLU A 339 22.94 11.05 2.78
CA GLU A 339 23.01 9.61 2.96
C GLU A 339 22.38 9.20 4.29
N VAL A 340 21.81 7.99 4.31
CA VAL A 340 21.26 7.40 5.53
C VAL A 340 22.41 6.95 6.43
N LEU A 341 22.44 7.45 7.66
CA LEU A 341 23.40 7.04 8.70
C LEU A 341 22.95 5.77 9.42
N GLY A 342 21.64 5.55 9.52
CA GLY A 342 21.03 4.39 10.17
C GLY A 342 19.62 4.69 10.67
N ILE A 343 19.08 3.80 11.49
CA ILE A 343 17.75 3.93 12.09
C ILE A 343 17.79 3.89 13.61
N VAL A 344 16.78 4.50 14.22
CA VAL A 344 16.45 4.36 15.65
C VAL A 344 15.11 3.64 15.73
N LYS A 345 15.11 2.39 16.20
CA LYS A 345 13.88 1.63 16.42
C LYS A 345 13.13 2.18 17.62
N ILE A 346 11.81 2.29 17.49
CA ILE A 346 10.92 2.63 18.59
C ILE A 346 10.36 1.32 19.14
N GLN A 347 10.66 0.97 20.39
CA GLN A 347 10.14 -0.25 21.03
C GLN A 347 9.26 0.11 22.22
N ARG A 348 8.07 -0.52 22.28
CA ARG A 348 7.31 -0.64 23.52
C ARG A 348 7.81 -1.84 24.32
N PRO A 349 7.86 -1.74 25.67
CA PRO A 349 8.05 -2.90 26.53
C PRO A 349 6.95 -3.98 26.41
N ASP A 350 5.82 -3.67 25.77
CA ASP A 350 4.68 -4.55 25.57
C ASP A 350 4.40 -4.76 24.07
N ALA A 351 4.65 -5.98 23.58
CA ALA A 351 4.56 -6.34 22.16
C ALA A 351 3.11 -6.53 21.66
N ALA A 352 2.10 -6.30 22.50
CA ALA A 352 0.69 -6.53 22.19
C ALA A 352 -0.03 -5.35 21.52
N VAL A 353 0.59 -4.16 21.40
CA VAL A 353 -0.03 -2.95 20.83
C VAL A 353 0.83 -2.41 19.69
N ALA A 354 0.25 -2.26 18.50
CA ALA A 354 0.93 -1.65 17.36
C ALA A 354 1.25 -0.17 17.66
N SER A 355 2.52 0.21 17.56
CA SER A 355 3.02 1.58 17.77
C SER A 355 3.65 2.11 16.48
N SER A 356 3.32 3.33 16.04
CA SER A 356 3.95 3.96 14.87
C SER A 356 4.76 5.21 15.23
N ALA A 357 5.71 5.63 14.40
CA ALA A 357 6.39 6.93 14.58
C ALA A 357 5.52 8.03 13.94
N ALA A 358 4.67 8.71 14.70
CA ALA A 358 3.69 9.66 14.12
C ALA A 358 4.33 11.02 13.80
N ALA A 359 5.03 11.62 14.77
CA ALA A 359 5.66 12.93 14.64
C ALA A 359 7.00 13.00 15.37
N VAL A 360 7.92 13.85 14.89
CA VAL A 360 9.26 14.04 15.48
C VAL A 360 9.66 15.51 15.52
N LYS A 361 10.32 15.93 16.61
CA LYS A 361 10.91 17.26 16.77
C LYS A 361 12.30 17.15 17.44
N VAL A 362 13.17 18.12 17.18
CA VAL A 362 14.47 18.26 17.85
C VAL A 362 14.41 19.46 18.79
N SER A 363 14.95 19.33 20.00
CA SER A 363 15.03 20.44 20.96
C SER A 363 15.85 21.60 20.41
N LYS A 364 15.56 22.81 20.88
CA LYS A 364 16.19 24.05 20.38
C LYS A 364 17.71 24.08 20.53
N ASP A 365 18.24 23.44 21.57
CA ASP A 365 19.66 23.28 21.84
C ASP A 365 20.30 22.10 21.07
N GLY A 366 19.49 21.30 20.37
CA GLY A 366 19.93 20.14 19.59
C GLY A 366 20.31 18.92 20.43
N SER A 367 20.00 18.91 21.73
CA SER A 367 20.41 17.83 22.64
C SER A 367 19.42 16.66 22.68
N GLN A 368 18.13 16.90 22.38
CA GLN A 368 17.06 15.91 22.50
C GLN A 368 16.26 15.73 21.21
N LEU A 369 15.84 14.49 20.96
CA LEU A 369 14.89 14.07 19.95
C LEU A 369 13.59 13.68 20.65
N ILE A 370 12.50 14.37 20.33
CA ILE A 370 11.17 14.13 20.89
C ILE A 370 10.31 13.45 19.83
N VAL A 371 9.75 12.29 20.15
CA VAL A 371 8.99 11.44 19.23
C VAL A 371 7.62 11.14 19.80
N ALA A 372 6.55 11.43 19.06
CA ALA A 372 5.20 10.99 19.40
C ALA A 372 4.92 9.63 18.75
N GLU A 373 4.60 8.62 19.56
CA GLU A 373 4.13 7.32 19.07
C GLU A 373 2.68 7.43 18.55
N GLY A 374 2.31 6.84 17.42
CA GLY A 374 0.91 6.68 17.02
C GLY A 374 0.27 5.42 17.62
N GLY A 375 -1.06 5.35 17.55
CA GLY A 375 -1.87 4.21 18.00
C GLY A 375 -2.51 4.41 19.40
N ASN A 376 -3.16 3.37 19.92
CA ASN A 376 -3.80 3.41 21.25
C ASN A 376 -2.75 3.25 22.37
N GLY A 377 -2.95 3.96 23.48
CA GLY A 377 -2.04 4.03 24.62
C GLY A 377 -0.67 4.59 24.25
N ALA A 378 -0.62 5.62 23.40
CA ALA A 378 0.61 6.19 22.89
C ALA A 378 1.41 6.99 23.92
N ASN A 379 2.72 7.08 23.65
CA ASN A 379 3.68 7.78 24.47
C ASN A 379 4.37 8.91 23.68
N LEU A 380 4.81 9.92 24.40
CA LEU A 380 5.86 10.84 23.98
C LEU A 380 7.19 10.29 24.49
N LEU A 381 8.11 10.00 23.57
CA LEU A 381 9.43 9.47 23.85
C LEU A 381 10.46 10.59 23.72
N VAL A 382 11.35 10.71 24.70
CA VAL A 382 12.45 11.69 24.68
C VAL A 382 13.77 10.93 24.65
N TYR A 383 14.59 11.18 23.64
CA TYR A 383 15.91 10.59 23.48
C TYR A 383 16.99 11.67 23.48
N SER A 384 18.09 11.44 24.20
CA SER A 384 19.31 12.24 24.08
C SER A 384 20.00 11.89 22.77
N ILE A 385 20.19 12.89 21.91
CA ILE A 385 20.78 12.71 20.57
C ILE A 385 22.19 12.13 20.66
N GLU A 386 22.96 12.49 21.69
CA GLU A 386 24.31 11.97 21.93
C GLU A 386 24.35 10.47 22.25
N ASN A 387 23.24 9.91 22.77
CA ASN A 387 23.12 8.52 23.19
C ASN A 387 22.41 7.63 22.17
N LEU A 388 22.04 8.17 21.01
CA LEU A 388 21.39 7.39 19.96
C LEU A 388 22.33 6.32 19.41
N VAL A 389 21.88 5.07 19.53
CA VAL A 389 22.48 3.93 18.85
C VAL A 389 21.76 3.74 17.53
N LEU A 390 22.50 3.91 16.43
CA LEU A 390 21.98 3.73 15.08
C LEU A 390 22.18 2.28 14.63
N GLU A 391 21.08 1.63 14.27
CA GLU A 391 21.10 0.34 13.59
C GLU A 391 21.22 0.55 12.08
N PRO A 392 21.86 -0.37 11.33
CA PRO A 392 21.86 -0.30 9.87
C PRO A 392 20.43 -0.34 9.33
N LEU A 393 20.18 0.46 8.29
CA LEU A 393 18.89 0.45 7.59
C LEU A 393 18.64 -0.97 7.05
N PRO A 394 17.50 -1.62 7.38
CA PRO A 394 17.07 -2.84 6.69
C PRO A 394 16.92 -2.53 5.21
N GLU A 395 17.15 -3.49 4.31
CA GLU A 395 17.01 -3.26 2.86
C GLU A 395 15.62 -2.67 2.56
N VAL A 396 15.58 -1.36 2.26
CA VAL A 396 14.34 -0.67 1.89
C VAL A 396 14.14 -0.94 0.41
N ASP A 397 13.16 -1.78 0.14
CA ASP A 397 12.76 -2.15 -1.20
C ASP A 397 12.18 -0.92 -1.91
N ILE A 398 12.86 -0.45 -2.97
CA ILE A 398 12.23 0.50 -3.91
C ILE A 398 11.19 -0.32 -4.67
N PRO A 399 9.90 0.08 -4.67
CA PRO A 399 8.87 -0.70 -5.35
C PRO A 399 9.25 -1.01 -6.81
N ASP A 400 9.23 -2.29 -7.19
CA ASP A 400 9.44 -2.81 -8.55
C ASP A 400 10.87 -2.77 -9.16
N GLU A 401 11.93 -2.50 -8.39
CA GLU A 401 13.33 -2.50 -8.88
C GLU A 401 14.32 -3.35 -8.04
N PRO A 402 14.65 -4.60 -8.43
CA PRO A 402 15.48 -5.49 -7.60
C PRO A 402 16.86 -4.92 -7.30
N GLY A 403 17.28 -4.99 -6.05
CA GLY A 403 18.58 -4.56 -5.58
C GLY A 403 19.13 -5.49 -4.52
N THR A 404 20.45 -5.51 -4.34
CA THR A 404 21.04 -6.30 -3.27
C THR A 404 22.40 -5.81 -2.79
N THR A 405 22.71 -6.03 -1.52
CA THR A 405 24.06 -5.89 -0.95
C THR A 405 24.59 -7.24 -0.47
N THR A 406 25.69 -7.71 -1.07
CA THR A 406 26.27 -9.02 -0.73
C THR A 406 27.80 -8.98 -0.62
N LEU A 407 28.33 -9.62 0.41
CA LEU A 407 29.75 -9.89 0.56
C LEU A 407 30.20 -10.89 -0.51
N LEU A 408 31.09 -10.45 -1.40
CA LEU A 408 31.66 -11.31 -2.43
C LEU A 408 33.11 -11.63 -2.10
N GLU A 409 33.42 -12.92 -1.99
CA GLU A 409 34.72 -13.42 -1.56
C GLU A 409 35.71 -13.62 -2.71
N ARG A 410 36.96 -13.20 -2.50
CA ARG A 410 38.07 -13.65 -3.34
C ARG A 410 38.68 -14.92 -2.74
N ALA A 411 38.70 -16.01 -3.51
CA ALA A 411 39.41 -17.23 -3.13
C ALA A 411 40.94 -17.00 -3.11
N GLU A 412 41.64 -17.54 -2.10
CA GLU A 412 43.08 -17.32 -1.86
C GLU A 412 43.98 -17.78 -3.03
N ASP A 413 43.50 -18.72 -3.86
CA ASP A 413 44.22 -19.29 -4.99
C ASP A 413 43.94 -18.60 -6.35
N GLU A 414 43.12 -17.54 -6.37
CA GLU A 414 42.69 -16.88 -7.61
C GLU A 414 43.29 -15.48 -7.81
N ALA A 415 43.51 -15.13 -9.08
CA ALA A 415 44.00 -13.81 -9.48
C ALA A 415 43.00 -12.68 -9.13
N CYS A 416 41.69 -12.97 -9.23
CA CYS A 416 40.58 -12.10 -8.79
C CYS A 416 39.30 -12.93 -8.65
N GLY A 417 38.34 -12.48 -7.84
CA GLY A 417 37.01 -13.10 -7.72
C GLY A 417 36.09 -12.63 -8.85
N PHE A 418 35.73 -13.53 -9.78
CA PHE A 418 34.90 -13.18 -10.95
C PHE A 418 33.41 -13.43 -10.71
N TYR A 419 32.59 -12.42 -11.03
CA TYR A 419 31.14 -12.45 -10.85
C TYR A 419 30.40 -11.91 -12.07
N THR A 420 29.16 -12.37 -12.24
CA THR A 420 28.23 -11.81 -13.23
C THR A 420 26.89 -11.47 -12.58
N ALA A 421 26.47 -10.22 -12.68
CA ALA A 421 25.12 -9.77 -12.40
C ALA A 421 24.31 -9.81 -13.69
N GLY A 422 23.21 -10.56 -13.71
CA GLY A 422 22.32 -10.68 -14.86
C GLY A 422 20.92 -10.19 -14.54
N LEU A 423 20.30 -9.50 -15.50
CA LEU A 423 18.91 -9.06 -15.46
C LEU A 423 18.12 -9.74 -16.55
N THR A 424 16.97 -10.28 -16.16
CA THR A 424 15.97 -10.83 -17.07
C THR A 424 14.62 -10.18 -16.84
N LEU A 425 13.91 -9.91 -17.92
CA LEU A 425 12.56 -9.40 -17.85
C LEU A 425 11.63 -10.48 -17.30
N GLN A 426 10.81 -10.15 -16.31
CA GLN A 426 9.82 -11.09 -15.77
C GLN A 426 8.84 -11.53 -16.87
N GLU A 427 8.31 -12.74 -16.74
CA GLU A 427 7.29 -13.24 -17.66
C GLU A 427 6.07 -12.29 -17.65
N GLY A 428 5.63 -11.86 -18.84
CA GLY A 428 4.53 -10.89 -18.98
C GLY A 428 4.88 -9.41 -18.80
N ALA A 429 6.08 -9.05 -18.29
CA ALA A 429 6.47 -7.65 -18.09
C ALA A 429 6.74 -6.90 -19.42
N GLU A 430 6.59 -5.58 -19.43
CA GLU A 430 6.79 -4.74 -20.63
C GLU A 430 8.28 -4.56 -20.98
N GLU A 431 8.61 -4.55 -22.28
CA GLU A 431 9.97 -4.22 -22.76
C GLU A 431 10.24 -2.73 -22.58
N GLY A 432 11.49 -2.37 -22.26
CA GLY A 432 11.81 -0.96 -22.02
C GLY A 432 13.25 -0.71 -21.63
N LEU A 433 13.53 0.53 -21.25
CA LEU A 433 14.84 0.95 -20.78
C LEU A 433 15.12 0.38 -19.38
N TRP A 434 16.37 -0.02 -19.16
CA TRP A 434 16.85 -0.49 -17.87
C TRP A 434 18.23 0.11 -17.53
N GLY A 435 18.58 0.09 -16.26
CA GLY A 435 19.93 0.37 -15.75
C GLY A 435 20.31 -0.60 -14.66
N MET A 436 21.61 -0.79 -14.46
CA MET A 436 22.18 -1.53 -13.35
C MET A 436 23.45 -0.84 -12.88
N GLU A 437 23.54 -0.61 -11.58
CA GLU A 437 24.73 -0.12 -10.91
C GLU A 437 25.39 -1.26 -10.15
N VAL A 438 26.70 -1.42 -10.33
CA VAL A 438 27.54 -2.32 -9.54
C VAL A 438 28.53 -1.47 -8.75
N LEU A 439 28.29 -1.32 -7.47
CA LEU A 439 29.04 -0.44 -6.56
C LEU A 439 29.83 -1.28 -5.56
N THR A 440 31.08 -0.92 -5.31
CA THR A 440 31.92 -1.58 -4.30
C THR A 440 32.00 -0.71 -3.05
N THR A 441 31.87 -1.30 -1.86
CA THR A 441 32.02 -0.57 -0.59
C THR A 441 33.38 -0.84 0.08
N ALA A 442 33.76 0.05 1.02
CA ALA A 442 35.01 0.16 1.78
C ALA A 442 36.22 -0.76 1.43
N GLY A 443 37.30 -0.16 0.88
CA GLY A 443 38.56 -0.83 0.53
C GLY A 443 39.28 -0.11 -0.62
N ASN A 444 40.06 -0.82 -1.45
CA ASN A 444 40.69 -0.28 -2.67
C ASN A 444 39.66 0.28 -3.69
N ARG A 445 38.36 0.00 -3.51
CA ARG A 445 37.23 0.46 -4.36
C ARG A 445 37.40 0.11 -5.84
N LEU A 446 38.20 -0.91 -6.15
CA LEU A 446 38.69 -1.18 -7.50
C LEU A 446 38.04 -2.43 -8.08
N LEU A 447 37.33 -2.27 -9.20
CA LEU A 447 37.06 -3.37 -10.14
C LEU A 447 38.32 -3.55 -11.00
N GLU A 448 39.03 -4.66 -10.81
CA GLU A 448 40.37 -4.87 -11.39
C GLU A 448 40.31 -5.50 -12.80
N GLY A 449 41.20 -5.06 -13.69
CA GLY A 449 41.41 -5.65 -15.01
C GLY A 449 40.42 -5.14 -16.07
N GLY A 450 39.15 -5.53 -15.98
CA GLY A 450 38.16 -5.25 -17.02
C GLY A 450 36.70 -5.47 -16.64
N LEU A 451 35.81 -4.75 -17.33
CA LEU A 451 34.37 -4.80 -17.15
C LEU A 451 33.71 -5.26 -18.45
N ASN A 452 32.91 -6.32 -18.37
CA ASN A 452 32.11 -6.77 -19.51
C ASN A 452 30.66 -6.39 -19.27
N LEU A 453 30.08 -5.65 -20.21
CA LEU A 453 28.71 -5.17 -20.15
C LEU A 453 27.94 -5.71 -21.35
N GLY A 454 26.68 -6.06 -21.15
CA GLY A 454 25.83 -6.53 -22.24
C GLY A 454 24.37 -6.11 -22.09
N GLY A 455 23.73 -5.87 -23.23
CA GLY A 455 22.34 -5.42 -23.31
C GLY A 455 21.84 -5.39 -24.75
N ALA A 456 20.74 -4.69 -24.99
CA ALA A 456 20.22 -4.43 -26.32
C ALA A 456 20.06 -2.93 -26.60
N PHE A 457 19.98 -2.57 -27.88
CA PHE A 457 19.61 -1.25 -28.38
C PHE A 457 18.48 -1.39 -29.41
N GLU A 458 17.70 -0.33 -29.59
CA GLU A 458 16.59 -0.30 -30.55
C GLU A 458 17.07 0.09 -31.97
N GLU A 459 16.24 -0.13 -32.99
CA GLU A 459 16.53 0.24 -34.38
C GLU A 459 16.65 1.76 -34.59
N ASP A 460 17.26 2.18 -35.70
CA ASP A 460 17.28 3.59 -36.15
C ASP A 460 17.77 4.62 -35.13
N ALA A 461 18.84 4.31 -34.40
CA ALA A 461 19.42 5.15 -33.35
C ALA A 461 18.46 5.48 -32.19
N LYS A 462 17.34 4.76 -32.07
CA LYS A 462 16.43 4.89 -30.92
C LYS A 462 17.02 4.16 -29.71
N ASN A 463 16.77 4.71 -28.52
CA ASN A 463 17.06 4.09 -27.22
C ASN A 463 18.46 3.41 -27.13
N PRO A 464 19.54 4.19 -26.92
CA PRO A 464 20.90 3.68 -26.95
C PRO A 464 21.26 2.83 -25.73
N GLY A 465 22.22 1.93 -25.93
CA GLY A 465 22.98 1.31 -24.84
C GLY A 465 24.02 2.28 -24.28
N PHE A 466 24.39 2.08 -23.02
CA PHE A 466 25.49 2.83 -22.41
C PHE A 466 26.25 2.04 -21.36
N GLY A 467 27.49 2.45 -21.13
CA GLY A 467 28.25 2.10 -19.93
C GLY A 467 28.85 3.36 -19.31
N ALA A 468 28.83 3.47 -17.99
CA ALA A 468 29.43 4.57 -17.27
C ALA A 468 30.43 4.02 -16.26
N PHE A 469 31.57 4.69 -16.14
CA PHE A 469 32.63 4.26 -15.23
C PHE A 469 33.42 5.47 -14.74
N ASN A 470 34.07 5.28 -13.60
CA ASN A 470 34.93 6.28 -13.00
C ASN A 470 36.37 5.77 -12.95
N ILE A 471 37.30 6.61 -13.39
CA ILE A 471 38.73 6.39 -13.27
C ILE A 471 39.22 7.30 -12.15
N ALA A 472 39.62 6.71 -11.03
CA ALA A 472 40.31 7.43 -9.97
C ALA A 472 41.43 6.56 -9.43
N ASN A 473 42.54 7.19 -9.04
CA ASN A 473 43.68 6.54 -8.43
C ASN A 473 44.46 7.55 -7.58
N GLU A 474 45.16 7.08 -6.54
CA GLU A 474 45.86 7.94 -5.58
C GLU A 474 46.97 8.80 -6.21
N GLY A 475 47.53 8.37 -7.34
CA GLY A 475 48.57 9.09 -8.07
C GLY A 475 48.04 10.13 -9.08
N ASN A 476 46.72 10.21 -9.28
CA ASN A 476 46.09 10.99 -10.35
C ASN A 476 46.71 10.72 -11.75
N GLU A 477 47.09 9.46 -12.00
CA GLU A 477 47.71 8.98 -13.24
C GLU A 477 46.65 8.69 -14.31
N ASN A 478 46.96 9.01 -15.58
CA ASN A 478 46.11 8.68 -16.74
C ASN A 478 46.05 7.16 -16.97
N GLN A 479 44.97 6.69 -17.58
CA GLN A 479 44.80 5.31 -18.00
C GLN A 479 44.41 5.23 -19.48
N ILE A 480 44.97 4.25 -20.19
CA ILE A 480 44.52 3.84 -21.51
C ILE A 480 43.29 2.96 -21.31
N VAL A 481 42.16 3.34 -21.92
CA VAL A 481 40.92 2.57 -21.93
C VAL A 481 40.69 2.03 -23.33
N SER A 482 40.65 0.71 -23.46
CA SER A 482 40.35 0.00 -24.70
C SER A 482 38.93 -0.56 -24.61
N ILE A 483 38.08 -0.18 -25.55
CA ILE A 483 36.67 -0.59 -25.66
C ILE A 483 36.53 -1.44 -26.92
N THR A 484 35.96 -2.63 -26.77
CA THR A 484 35.53 -3.47 -27.89
C THR A 484 34.04 -3.72 -27.75
N ILE A 485 33.28 -3.48 -28.83
CA ILE A 485 31.86 -3.79 -28.91
C ILE A 485 31.65 -4.83 -29.99
N ASP A 486 31.09 -5.97 -29.62
CA ASP A 486 30.60 -6.99 -30.54
C ASP A 486 29.07 -6.98 -30.51
N ALA A 487 28.43 -6.71 -31.65
CA ALA A 487 26.99 -6.57 -31.80
C ALA A 487 26.40 -7.69 -32.65
N THR A 488 25.14 -8.04 -32.39
CA THR A 488 24.40 -9.07 -33.15
C THR A 488 23.00 -8.58 -33.43
N ALA A 489 22.58 -8.65 -34.69
CA ALA A 489 21.25 -8.22 -35.11
C ALA A 489 20.16 -9.15 -34.56
N LEU A 490 19.05 -8.56 -34.11
CA LEU A 490 17.82 -9.25 -33.76
C LEU A 490 16.81 -9.15 -34.91
N PRO A 491 15.94 -10.17 -35.11
CA PRO A 491 14.89 -10.11 -36.12
C PRO A 491 13.98 -8.90 -35.90
N THR A 492 13.99 -7.94 -36.84
CA THR A 492 13.23 -6.69 -36.76
C THR A 492 12.44 -6.53 -38.06
N GLU A 493 11.13 -6.26 -37.96
CA GLU A 493 10.28 -6.07 -39.14
C GLU A 493 10.69 -4.81 -39.91
N GLY A 494 10.90 -4.92 -41.22
CA GLY A 494 11.32 -3.80 -42.06
C GLY A 494 12.84 -3.55 -42.16
N PHE A 495 13.67 -4.30 -41.43
CA PHE A 495 15.14 -4.16 -41.45
C PHE A 495 15.84 -5.47 -41.82
N SER A 496 16.92 -5.38 -42.61
CA SER A 496 17.78 -6.54 -42.91
C SER A 496 18.85 -6.71 -41.82
N PRO A 497 19.10 -7.94 -41.32
CA PRO A 497 20.22 -8.22 -40.40
C PRO A 497 21.58 -7.81 -40.95
N GLU A 498 21.76 -7.78 -42.28
CA GLU A 498 22.99 -7.37 -42.95
C GLU A 498 23.27 -5.85 -42.83
N ASN A 499 22.26 -5.05 -42.44
CA ASN A 499 22.38 -3.60 -42.26
C ASN A 499 22.75 -3.21 -40.82
N LEU A 500 23.19 -4.16 -40.00
CA LEU A 500 23.65 -3.86 -38.64
C LEU A 500 24.84 -2.89 -38.69
N GLY A 501 24.69 -1.80 -37.95
CA GLY A 501 25.70 -0.78 -37.75
C GLY A 501 25.60 -0.23 -36.34
N VAL A 502 26.74 -0.01 -35.70
CA VAL A 502 26.85 0.50 -34.34
C VAL A 502 27.83 1.66 -34.32
N SER A 503 27.52 2.70 -33.56
CA SER A 503 28.41 3.82 -33.27
C SER A 503 28.76 3.89 -31.79
N VAL A 504 30.01 4.27 -31.52
CA VAL A 504 30.60 4.33 -30.17
C VAL A 504 31.31 5.65 -29.96
N GLN A 505 31.07 6.29 -28.83
CA GLN A 505 31.72 7.54 -28.43
C GLN A 505 31.88 7.62 -26.92
N ILE A 506 33.04 8.10 -26.44
CA ILE A 506 33.24 8.45 -25.03
C ILE A 506 32.91 9.92 -24.82
N VAL A 507 32.15 10.20 -23.76
CA VAL A 507 31.84 11.55 -23.28
C VAL A 507 32.18 11.71 -21.80
N ASP A 508 32.42 12.95 -21.38
CA ASP A 508 32.64 13.29 -19.98
C ASP A 508 31.33 13.37 -19.17
N ALA A 509 31.44 13.64 -17.87
CA ALA A 509 30.29 13.83 -16.97
C ALA A 509 29.32 14.95 -17.43
N ALA A 510 29.84 15.97 -18.11
CA ALA A 510 29.05 17.06 -18.68
C ALA A 510 28.50 16.75 -20.08
N ARG A 511 28.65 15.49 -20.55
CA ARG A 511 28.19 14.97 -21.85
C ARG A 511 28.94 15.53 -23.06
N ASN A 512 30.10 16.16 -22.86
CA ASN A 512 30.95 16.63 -23.94
C ASN A 512 31.74 15.47 -24.57
N PRO A 513 31.88 15.44 -25.91
CA PRO A 513 32.74 14.46 -26.59
C PRO A 513 34.18 14.50 -26.08
N VAL A 514 34.68 13.33 -25.66
CA VAL A 514 36.10 13.11 -25.34
C VAL A 514 36.79 12.45 -26.54
N THR A 515 36.09 11.58 -27.24
CA THR A 515 36.55 10.97 -28.50
C THR A 515 35.67 11.37 -29.67
N GLU A 516 36.19 11.22 -30.88
CA GLU A 516 35.35 11.17 -32.08
C GLU A 516 34.43 9.94 -32.03
N GLU A 517 33.31 10.01 -32.76
CA GLU A 517 32.36 8.90 -32.87
C GLU A 517 32.89 7.90 -33.91
N VAL A 518 33.10 6.65 -33.48
CA VAL A 518 33.58 5.56 -34.33
C VAL A 518 32.41 4.66 -34.71
N GLN A 519 32.26 4.36 -36.00
CA GLN A 519 31.19 3.50 -36.52
C GLN A 519 31.76 2.21 -37.10
N GLY A 520 31.04 1.11 -36.93
CA GLY A 520 31.34 -0.19 -37.54
C GLY A 520 30.06 -0.99 -37.77
N SER A 521 30.17 -2.16 -38.41
CA SER A 521 29.03 -3.02 -38.71
C SER A 521 28.55 -3.76 -37.45
N ASP A 522 29.27 -4.83 -37.11
CA ASP A 522 29.01 -5.79 -36.04
C ASP A 522 30.13 -5.77 -34.99
N ARG A 523 31.25 -5.08 -35.27
CA ARG A 523 32.34 -4.87 -34.33
C ARG A 523 32.89 -3.46 -34.39
N VAL A 524 33.09 -2.83 -33.23
CA VAL A 524 33.71 -1.51 -33.09
C VAL A 524 34.80 -1.56 -32.02
N GLU A 525 35.96 -0.99 -32.32
CA GLU A 525 37.08 -0.86 -31.38
C GLU A 525 37.43 0.62 -31.21
N LEU A 526 37.58 1.05 -29.96
CA LEU A 526 37.93 2.42 -29.59
C LEU A 526 38.95 2.40 -28.45
N GLU A 527 40.04 3.16 -28.59
CA GLU A 527 41.04 3.33 -27.54
C GLU A 527 41.21 4.81 -27.23
N ALA A 528 41.27 5.15 -25.94
CA ALA A 528 41.47 6.52 -25.48
C ALA A 528 42.36 6.58 -24.24
N GLU A 529 43.28 7.53 -24.20
CA GLU A 529 43.96 7.93 -22.96
C GLU A 529 43.04 8.88 -22.18
N LEU A 530 42.64 8.47 -20.99
CA LEU A 530 41.70 9.21 -20.14
C LEU A 530 42.39 9.66 -18.85
N GLU A 531 42.19 10.92 -18.49
CA GLU A 531 42.57 11.46 -17.19
C GLU A 531 41.66 10.87 -16.08
N PRO A 532 42.03 10.97 -14.80
CA PRO A 532 41.12 10.62 -13.72
C PRO A 532 39.81 11.44 -13.79
N GLY A 533 38.68 10.75 -13.87
CA GLY A 533 37.35 11.36 -14.04
C GLY A 533 36.25 10.34 -14.33
N PHE A 534 35.01 10.84 -14.43
CA PHE A 534 33.83 10.05 -14.77
C PHE A 534 33.53 10.16 -16.27
N TYR A 535 33.35 9.01 -16.91
CA TYR A 535 33.14 8.89 -18.35
C TYR A 535 31.93 8.01 -18.68
N ILE A 536 31.29 8.30 -19.81
CA ILE A 536 30.17 7.54 -20.34
C ILE A 536 30.51 7.09 -21.76
N VAL A 537 30.39 5.80 -22.03
CA VAL A 537 30.39 5.20 -23.36
C VAL A 537 28.97 5.19 -23.89
N ARG A 538 28.74 5.89 -25.00
CA ARG A 538 27.46 5.84 -25.73
C ARG A 538 27.54 4.80 -26.82
N ILE A 539 26.54 3.94 -26.89
CA ILE A 539 26.40 2.91 -27.92
C ILE A 539 25.08 3.12 -28.63
N LYS A 540 25.11 3.45 -29.92
CA LYS A 540 23.90 3.67 -30.73
C LYS A 540 23.88 2.72 -31.91
N SER A 541 22.69 2.29 -32.32
CA SER A 541 22.52 1.79 -33.68
C SER A 541 22.73 2.93 -34.67
N VAL A 542 23.31 2.62 -35.83
CA VAL A 542 23.38 3.55 -36.95
C VAL A 542 21.98 3.66 -37.59
N SER A 543 21.66 4.82 -38.16
CA SER A 543 20.39 5.00 -38.90
C SER A 543 20.28 3.95 -40.01
N GLY A 544 19.15 3.24 -40.07
CA GLY A 544 18.91 2.14 -41.00
C GLY A 544 19.27 0.75 -40.47
N SER A 545 19.77 0.64 -39.24
CA SER A 545 20.14 -0.63 -38.61
C SER A 545 18.98 -1.25 -37.81
N PRO A 546 18.84 -2.60 -37.80
CA PRO A 546 17.86 -3.31 -36.99
C PRO A 546 18.14 -3.18 -35.49
N ARG A 547 17.22 -3.66 -34.64
CA ARG A 547 17.49 -3.93 -33.23
C ARG A 547 18.67 -4.88 -33.10
N GLY A 548 19.43 -4.77 -32.01
CA GLY A 548 20.57 -5.66 -31.78
C GLY A 548 20.93 -5.82 -30.31
N THR A 549 21.60 -6.92 -29.99
CA THR A 549 22.32 -7.07 -28.72
C THR A 549 23.76 -6.64 -28.88
N PHE A 550 24.38 -6.17 -27.80
CA PHE A 550 25.81 -5.90 -27.76
C PHE A 550 26.47 -6.54 -26.56
N LEU A 551 27.72 -6.94 -26.75
CA LEU A 551 28.71 -7.20 -25.71
C LEU A 551 29.74 -6.09 -25.81
N MET A 552 29.95 -5.35 -24.73
CA MET A 552 31.02 -4.39 -24.61
C MET A 552 32.05 -4.91 -23.61
N SER A 553 33.31 -4.99 -24.04
CA SER A 553 34.46 -5.24 -23.18
C SER A 553 35.18 -3.92 -22.95
N LEU A 554 35.39 -3.54 -21.68
CA LEU A 554 36.20 -2.40 -21.30
C LEU A 554 37.42 -2.89 -20.53
N LEU A 555 38.61 -2.55 -21.03
CA LEU A 555 39.89 -2.86 -20.42
C LEU A 555 40.62 -1.57 -20.12
N THR A 556 41.33 -1.53 -18.99
CA THR A 556 42.10 -0.36 -18.57
C THR A 556 43.54 -0.72 -18.24
N GLN A 557 44.48 0.16 -18.55
CA GLN A 557 45.84 0.08 -18.05
C GLN A 557 46.44 1.46 -17.78
N PHE A 558 47.38 1.57 -16.84
CA PHE A 558 48.15 2.82 -16.72
C PHE A 558 49.01 3.02 -17.98
N VAL A 559 49.25 4.27 -18.35
CA VAL A 559 50.00 4.62 -19.58
C VAL A 559 51.38 3.94 -19.63
N ASP A 560 52.11 3.94 -18.51
CA ASP A 560 53.50 3.47 -18.44
C ASP A 560 53.69 2.12 -17.74
N ARG A 561 52.62 1.49 -17.24
CA ARG A 561 52.71 0.23 -16.48
C ARG A 561 51.43 -0.60 -16.53
N PRO A 562 51.52 -1.94 -16.43
CA PRO A 562 50.34 -2.78 -16.23
C PRO A 562 49.60 -2.41 -14.93
N GLY A 563 48.28 -2.58 -14.92
CA GLY A 563 47.41 -2.23 -13.78
C GLY A 563 46.16 -1.52 -14.25
N GLY A 564 45.60 -0.62 -13.46
CA GLY A 564 44.40 0.14 -13.80
C GLY A 564 43.12 -0.50 -13.24
N GLY A 565 42.01 0.21 -13.40
CA GLY A 565 40.70 -0.29 -13.03
C GLY A 565 39.69 0.81 -12.78
N PHE A 566 38.45 0.39 -12.53
CA PHE A 566 37.31 1.29 -12.37
C PHE A 566 37.06 1.50 -10.88
N GLN A 567 37.20 2.74 -10.42
CA GLN A 567 37.13 3.07 -9.00
C GLN A 567 35.73 3.56 -8.60
N GLY A 568 35.12 2.89 -7.63
CA GLY A 568 33.78 3.21 -7.11
C GLY A 568 32.65 2.40 -7.74
N GLY A 569 32.95 1.59 -8.76
CA GLY A 569 31.98 0.73 -9.44
C GLY A 569 31.81 1.04 -10.92
N ALA A 570 30.77 0.48 -11.52
CA ALA A 570 30.39 0.74 -12.90
C ALA A 570 28.87 0.62 -13.11
N ASN A 571 28.39 1.36 -14.10
CA ASN A 571 26.98 1.42 -14.44
C ASN A 571 26.79 0.93 -15.87
N VAL A 572 25.72 0.19 -16.11
CA VAL A 572 25.33 -0.28 -17.44
C VAL A 572 23.85 -0.02 -17.63
N GLY A 573 23.46 0.28 -18.86
CA GLY A 573 22.05 0.30 -19.20
C GLY A 573 21.83 0.22 -20.70
N GLY A 574 20.57 0.12 -21.06
CA GLY A 574 20.15 -0.02 -22.44
C GLY A 574 18.69 -0.40 -22.51
N PHE A 575 18.34 -1.17 -23.53
CA PHE A 575 17.01 -1.70 -23.73
C PHE A 575 16.98 -3.20 -23.38
N ILE A 576 15.90 -3.67 -22.76
CA ILE A 576 15.65 -5.10 -22.54
C ILE A 576 14.47 -5.52 -23.42
N THR A 577 14.67 -6.57 -24.22
CA THR A 577 13.69 -7.02 -25.22
C THR A 577 13.58 -8.54 -25.23
N ARG A 578 12.48 -9.11 -25.73
CA ARG A 578 12.33 -10.57 -25.87
C ARG A 578 12.89 -11.07 -27.19
N ARG A 579 13.53 -12.24 -27.13
CA ARG A 579 13.91 -13.01 -28.33
C ARG A 579 12.66 -13.71 -28.89
N SER A 580 12.75 -14.12 -30.16
CA SER A 580 11.67 -14.80 -30.88
C SER A 580 11.23 -16.15 -30.29
N ASN A 581 12.04 -16.74 -29.41
CA ASN A 581 11.77 -17.97 -28.66
C ASN A 581 11.10 -17.75 -27.29
N GLY A 582 10.83 -16.50 -26.89
CA GLY A 582 10.21 -16.14 -25.62
C GLY A 582 11.18 -15.75 -24.50
N ASP A 583 12.47 -16.05 -24.63
CA ASP A 583 13.48 -15.67 -23.64
C ASP A 583 13.77 -14.17 -23.69
N SER A 584 13.83 -13.49 -22.55
CA SER A 584 14.35 -12.12 -22.51
C SER A 584 15.83 -12.09 -22.90
N THR A 585 16.25 -11.03 -23.60
CA THR A 585 17.67 -10.73 -23.73
C THR A 585 18.21 -10.42 -22.34
N THR A 586 19.11 -11.27 -21.85
CA THR A 586 19.75 -11.07 -20.55
C THR A 586 20.69 -9.88 -20.63
N ALA A 587 20.36 -8.83 -19.91
CA ALA A 587 21.26 -7.73 -19.59
C ALA A 587 22.28 -8.22 -18.55
N PHE A 588 23.55 -7.80 -18.63
CA PHE A 588 24.52 -8.24 -17.63
C PHE A 588 25.70 -7.28 -17.43
N ALA A 589 26.31 -7.41 -16.26
CA ALA A 589 27.63 -6.87 -15.93
C ALA A 589 28.50 -7.98 -15.34
N GLY A 590 29.62 -8.26 -15.99
CA GLY A 590 30.67 -9.14 -15.52
C GLY A 590 31.84 -8.32 -14.99
N PHE A 591 32.26 -8.59 -13.76
CA PHE A 591 33.30 -7.82 -13.07
C PHE A 591 34.18 -8.71 -12.18
N CYS A 592 35.36 -8.19 -11.86
CA CYS A 592 36.39 -8.85 -11.07
C CYS A 592 36.68 -8.07 -9.79
N LEU A 593 36.86 -8.78 -8.68
CA LEU A 593 37.23 -8.20 -7.38
C LEU A 593 38.66 -8.58 -6.99
N SER A 594 39.45 -7.57 -6.60
CA SER A 594 40.84 -7.72 -6.15
C SER A 594 40.96 -8.26 -4.71
N GLN A 595 39.90 -8.13 -3.92
CA GLN A 595 39.79 -8.56 -2.52
C GLN A 595 38.33 -8.85 -2.18
N SER A 596 38.08 -9.64 -1.14
CA SER A 596 36.73 -9.84 -0.60
C SER A 596 36.17 -8.53 -0.08
N GLN A 597 34.98 -8.13 -0.52
CA GLN A 597 34.33 -6.88 -0.12
C GLN A 597 32.82 -6.91 -0.42
N ASP A 598 32.04 -6.06 0.23
CA ASP A 598 30.61 -5.94 -0.08
C ASP A 598 30.41 -5.21 -1.41
N VAL A 599 29.58 -5.82 -2.25
CA VAL A 599 29.15 -5.28 -3.52
C VAL A 599 27.66 -4.99 -3.45
N VAL A 600 27.30 -3.75 -3.76
CA VAL A 600 25.93 -3.28 -3.87
C VAL A 600 25.56 -3.30 -5.34
N ILE A 601 24.49 -4.01 -5.68
CA ILE A 601 23.91 -4.02 -7.02
C ILE A 601 22.54 -3.37 -6.94
N ARG A 602 22.30 -2.38 -7.79
CA ARG A 602 20.98 -1.72 -7.92
C ARG A 602 20.51 -1.80 -9.34
N THR A 603 19.20 -1.82 -9.54
CA THR A 603 18.59 -1.82 -10.88
C THR A 603 17.65 -0.63 -11.02
N GLU A 604 17.50 -0.16 -12.26
CA GLU A 604 16.60 0.92 -12.63
C GLU A 604 15.72 0.41 -13.79
N ALA A 605 14.41 0.56 -13.69
CA ALA A 605 13.41 0.00 -14.61
C ALA A 605 12.23 0.98 -14.80
N GLN A 606 10.98 0.51 -14.85
CA GLN A 606 9.78 1.32 -15.04
C GLN A 606 9.59 2.37 -13.93
N THR A 607 9.90 2.03 -12.68
CA THR A 607 9.78 2.96 -11.54
C THR A 607 10.72 4.17 -11.71
N THR A 608 11.96 3.94 -12.10
CA THR A 608 12.97 4.99 -12.29
C THR A 608 12.86 5.70 -13.65
N ARG A 609 12.47 5.01 -14.72
CA ARG A 609 12.47 5.54 -16.10
C ARG A 609 11.09 5.90 -16.64
N GLY A 610 10.03 5.76 -15.84
CA GLY A 610 8.67 6.12 -16.20
C GLY A 610 8.12 5.28 -17.37
N PRO A 611 7.26 5.84 -18.25
CA PRO A 611 6.60 5.10 -19.34
C PRO A 611 7.54 4.46 -20.37
N LYS A 612 8.84 4.78 -20.32
CA LYS A 612 9.87 4.21 -21.20
C LYS A 612 10.72 3.14 -20.54
N GLY A 613 10.55 2.90 -19.23
CA GLY A 613 11.28 1.89 -18.49
C GLY A 613 10.71 0.49 -18.69
N SER A 614 11.56 -0.52 -18.52
CA SER A 614 11.13 -1.93 -18.58
C SER A 614 10.24 -2.27 -17.39
N GLY A 615 9.24 -3.14 -17.58
CA GLY A 615 8.49 -3.71 -16.47
C GLY A 615 9.36 -4.54 -15.52
N PRO A 616 8.76 -5.24 -14.54
CA PRO A 616 9.48 -5.93 -13.47
C PRO A 616 10.64 -6.80 -13.93
N LEU A 617 11.77 -6.70 -13.23
CA LEU A 617 13.03 -7.39 -13.53
C LEU A 617 13.35 -8.44 -12.47
N ILE A 618 14.15 -9.43 -12.87
CA ILE A 618 14.77 -10.42 -11.97
C ILE A 618 16.28 -10.23 -12.03
N LEU A 619 16.90 -9.92 -10.89
CA LEU A 619 18.34 -9.84 -10.70
C LEU A 619 18.89 -11.21 -10.29
N THR A 620 19.90 -11.72 -11.00
CA THR A 620 20.60 -12.95 -10.66
C THR A 620 22.10 -12.70 -10.60
N LEU A 621 22.70 -12.85 -9.43
CA LEU A 621 24.14 -12.79 -9.22
C LEU A 621 24.74 -14.19 -9.26
N ARG A 622 25.80 -14.38 -10.05
CA ARG A 622 26.48 -15.68 -10.21
C ARG A 622 27.97 -15.58 -9.99
N ASN A 623 28.54 -16.66 -9.46
CA ASN A 623 29.99 -16.86 -9.38
C ASN A 623 30.56 -17.38 -10.72
N ARG A 624 31.87 -17.59 -10.77
CA ARG A 624 32.58 -18.11 -11.95
C ARG A 624 32.11 -19.49 -12.42
N GLN A 625 31.63 -20.33 -11.51
CA GLN A 625 31.06 -21.66 -11.79
C GLN A 625 29.63 -21.58 -12.35
N LYS A 626 29.08 -20.35 -12.49
CA LYS A 626 27.70 -20.04 -12.90
C LYS A 626 26.64 -20.44 -11.87
N GLU A 627 27.05 -20.71 -10.63
CA GLU A 627 26.12 -20.96 -9.54
C GLU A 627 25.51 -19.63 -9.08
N ALA A 628 24.22 -19.64 -8.79
CA ALA A 628 23.53 -18.45 -8.27
C ALA A 628 24.00 -18.21 -6.83
N VAL A 629 24.67 -17.08 -6.64
CA VAL A 629 25.04 -16.57 -5.31
C VAL A 629 23.82 -15.89 -4.69
N GLN A 630 23.02 -15.21 -5.52
CA GLN A 630 21.81 -14.53 -5.09
C GLN A 630 20.82 -14.31 -6.24
N VAL A 631 19.52 -14.32 -5.94
CA VAL A 631 18.43 -14.00 -6.87
C VAL A 631 17.47 -13.04 -6.17
N VAL A 632 17.17 -11.89 -6.77
CA VAL A 632 16.30 -10.84 -6.22
C VAL A 632 15.25 -10.40 -7.24
N SER A 633 14.01 -10.19 -6.81
CA SER A 633 12.85 -9.80 -7.62
C SER A 633 11.95 -8.87 -6.81
N ASN A 634 11.48 -7.76 -7.41
CA ASN A 634 10.75 -6.68 -6.72
C ASN A 634 9.28 -6.51 -7.12
N SER A 635 8.65 -7.52 -7.71
CA SER A 635 7.19 -7.55 -7.62
C SER A 635 6.83 -7.44 -6.14
N ARG A 636 5.86 -6.57 -5.75
CA ARG A 636 5.25 -6.59 -4.40
C ARG A 636 5.28 -8.04 -3.96
N PRO A 637 5.95 -8.38 -2.83
CA PRO A 637 5.97 -9.76 -2.42
C PRO A 637 4.51 -10.19 -2.43
N ASN A 638 4.18 -11.19 -3.26
CA ASN A 638 3.35 -12.22 -2.68
C ASN A 638 4.06 -12.50 -1.36
N PRO A 639 3.42 -12.28 -0.18
CA PRO A 639 3.98 -12.71 1.08
C PRO A 639 4.70 -14.02 0.84
N PRO A 640 5.97 -14.14 1.26
CA PRO A 640 6.78 -15.32 0.98
C PRO A 640 5.89 -16.54 1.19
N PRO A 641 5.88 -17.49 0.23
CA PRO A 641 4.89 -18.56 0.24
C PRO A 641 4.85 -19.15 1.65
N PRO A 642 3.67 -19.22 2.28
CA PRO A 642 3.57 -19.50 3.70
C PRO A 642 4.38 -20.74 4.03
N ASP A 643 5.11 -20.72 5.14
CA ASP A 643 5.91 -21.89 5.51
C ASP A 643 5.03 -23.15 5.58
N PRO A 644 5.57 -24.33 5.22
CA PRO A 644 4.84 -25.57 5.37
C PRO A 644 4.29 -25.72 6.80
N PRO A 645 3.05 -26.20 6.95
CA PRO A 645 2.46 -26.35 8.27
C PRO A 645 3.31 -27.30 9.12
N PRO A 646 3.42 -27.04 10.44
CA PRO A 646 4.15 -27.94 11.33
C PRO A 646 3.55 -29.34 11.27
N ALA A 647 4.40 -30.34 11.47
CA ALA A 647 3.99 -31.74 11.38
C ALA A 647 2.87 -32.09 12.37
N PRO A 648 1.92 -32.94 11.97
CA PRO A 648 0.88 -33.40 12.88
C PRO A 648 1.51 -34.18 14.03
N SER A 649 0.98 -33.99 15.25
CA SER A 649 1.45 -34.73 16.43
C SER A 649 1.27 -36.23 16.25
N LEU A 650 2.36 -36.99 16.42
CA LEU A 650 2.35 -38.45 16.42
C LEU A 650 2.00 -39.05 17.79
N ALA A 651 1.82 -38.22 18.82
CA ALA A 651 1.61 -38.67 20.19
C ALA A 651 0.29 -39.43 20.33
N GLY A 652 0.36 -40.65 20.86
CA GLY A 652 -0.82 -41.50 21.09
C GLY A 652 -1.32 -42.28 19.87
N LEU A 653 -0.71 -42.11 18.69
CA LEU A 653 -1.02 -42.90 17.51
C LEU A 653 -0.28 -44.25 17.53
N ARG A 654 -1.02 -45.33 17.25
CA ARG A 654 -0.43 -46.66 17.04
C ARG A 654 -0.03 -46.78 15.57
N ILE A 655 1.27 -46.68 15.28
CA ILE A 655 1.80 -46.83 13.93
C ILE A 655 1.88 -48.32 13.56
N ASP A 656 1.22 -48.69 12.46
CA ASP A 656 1.17 -50.06 11.96
C ASP A 656 2.22 -50.34 10.90
N LEU A 657 2.41 -49.40 9.96
CA LEU A 657 3.31 -49.57 8.81
C LEU A 657 4.23 -48.34 8.67
N TYR A 658 5.49 -48.58 8.28
CA TYR A 658 6.50 -47.55 8.05
C TYR A 658 6.94 -47.55 6.58
N VAL A 659 7.12 -46.37 6.00
CA VAL A 659 7.67 -46.14 4.66
C VAL A 659 8.90 -45.25 4.74
N ASP A 660 9.93 -45.56 3.95
CA ASP A 660 11.24 -44.89 3.94
C ASP A 660 11.85 -45.01 2.53
N ASP A 661 12.25 -43.91 1.89
CA ASP A 661 12.67 -43.87 0.48
C ASP A 661 14.01 -44.61 0.23
N ASP A 662 14.86 -44.66 1.25
CA ASP A 662 16.14 -45.37 1.26
C ASP A 662 16.03 -46.88 1.58
N ALA A 663 14.81 -47.39 1.83
CA ALA A 663 14.63 -48.79 2.20
C ALA A 663 15.01 -49.77 1.07
N GLY A 664 15.61 -50.91 1.44
CA GLY A 664 15.88 -52.00 0.50
C GLY A 664 14.62 -52.71 -0.01
N PRO A 665 14.71 -53.49 -1.10
CA PRO A 665 13.57 -54.25 -1.63
C PRO A 665 13.08 -55.32 -0.63
N ASN A 666 11.77 -55.58 -0.60
CA ASN A 666 11.10 -56.53 0.31
C ASN A 666 11.09 -56.08 1.79
N GLY A 667 10.67 -54.83 2.02
CA GLY A 667 10.29 -54.34 3.34
C GLY A 667 9.19 -55.19 3.98
N THR A 668 9.06 -55.14 5.31
CA THR A 668 7.97 -55.81 6.05
C THR A 668 6.94 -54.82 6.57
N GLY A 669 7.19 -53.52 6.42
CA GLY A 669 6.40 -52.44 7.01
C GLY A 669 6.71 -52.17 8.48
N SER A 670 7.61 -52.93 9.12
CA SER A 670 8.05 -52.65 10.49
C SER A 670 9.02 -51.46 10.54
N SER A 671 9.14 -50.79 11.69
CA SER A 671 10.04 -49.64 11.87
C SER A 671 11.51 -49.93 11.53
N SER A 672 11.96 -51.18 11.73
CA SER A 672 13.31 -51.67 11.42
C SER A 672 13.49 -52.14 9.98
N ARG A 673 12.38 -52.43 9.27
CA ARG A 673 12.35 -52.89 7.88
C ARG A 673 11.16 -52.25 7.17
N PRO A 674 11.19 -50.92 6.97
CA PRO A 674 10.11 -50.16 6.35
C PRO A 674 9.90 -50.62 4.90
N PHE A 675 8.73 -50.33 4.36
CA PHE A 675 8.50 -50.41 2.92
C PHE A 675 9.24 -49.29 2.21
N ARG A 676 9.68 -49.55 0.98
CA ARG A 676 10.31 -48.53 0.12
C ARG A 676 9.30 -47.63 -0.58
N SER A 677 8.03 -48.06 -0.59
CA SER A 677 6.98 -47.55 -1.45
C SER A 677 5.72 -47.27 -0.62
N ILE A 678 5.10 -46.10 -0.85
CA ILE A 678 3.79 -45.76 -0.27
C ILE A 678 2.73 -46.71 -0.82
N THR A 679 2.81 -47.03 -2.11
CA THR A 679 1.88 -47.95 -2.79
C THR A 679 1.93 -49.35 -2.18
N GLU A 680 3.13 -49.84 -1.85
CA GLU A 680 3.30 -51.14 -1.19
C GLU A 680 2.66 -51.16 0.21
N ALA A 681 2.88 -50.11 1.00
CA ALA A 681 2.29 -49.99 2.33
C ALA A 681 0.76 -49.93 2.28
N VAL A 682 0.21 -49.10 1.39
CA VAL A 682 -1.24 -48.98 1.17
C VAL A 682 -1.85 -50.31 0.72
N GLY A 683 -1.18 -51.05 -0.16
CA GLY A 683 -1.62 -52.39 -0.60
C GLY A 683 -1.55 -53.48 0.47
N LYS A 684 -0.87 -53.22 1.60
CA LYS A 684 -0.71 -54.15 2.73
C LYS A 684 -1.55 -53.78 3.94
N ALA A 685 -2.09 -52.56 4.00
CA ALA A 685 -3.02 -52.16 5.04
C ALA A 685 -4.29 -53.04 5.01
N ALA A 686 -4.73 -53.46 6.20
CA ALA A 686 -5.92 -54.28 6.40
C ALA A 686 -7.23 -53.45 6.46
N GLY A 687 -7.12 -52.12 6.56
CA GLY A 687 -8.24 -51.18 6.40
C GLY A 687 -9.13 -51.02 7.65
N ARG A 688 -8.57 -51.11 8.86
CA ARG A 688 -9.32 -50.92 10.13
C ARG A 688 -8.56 -50.07 11.15
N GLY A 689 -8.35 -48.79 10.84
CA GLY A 689 -7.63 -47.87 11.72
C GLY A 689 -6.11 -48.02 11.63
N ASP A 690 -5.61 -48.67 10.57
CA ASP A 690 -4.17 -48.81 10.35
C ASP A 690 -3.56 -47.42 10.10
N VAL A 691 -2.46 -47.14 10.78
CA VAL A 691 -1.69 -45.90 10.60
C VAL A 691 -0.41 -46.22 9.82
N ILE A 692 -0.27 -45.59 8.65
CA ILE A 692 0.94 -45.64 7.84
C ILE A 692 1.75 -44.37 8.09
N LEU A 693 2.95 -44.50 8.64
CA LEU A 693 3.90 -43.40 8.80
C LEU A 693 4.92 -43.41 7.65
N VAL A 694 4.92 -42.34 6.86
CA VAL A 694 5.90 -42.06 5.81
C VAL A 694 6.98 -41.16 6.39
N ARG A 695 8.22 -41.63 6.35
CA ARG A 695 9.39 -40.88 6.84
C ARG A 695 9.79 -39.79 5.85
N PRO A 696 10.63 -38.82 6.28
CA PRO A 696 11.16 -37.79 5.39
C PRO A 696 11.85 -38.41 4.19
N GLY A 697 11.66 -37.84 3.00
CA GLY A 697 12.18 -38.41 1.77
C GLY A 697 11.49 -37.90 0.51
N THR A 698 12.09 -38.13 -0.66
CA THR A 698 11.47 -37.77 -1.95
C THR A 698 10.90 -39.00 -2.63
N TYR A 699 9.58 -39.07 -2.68
CA TYR A 699 8.80 -40.15 -3.25
C TYR A 699 8.31 -39.72 -4.65
N SER A 700 9.11 -40.02 -5.67
CA SER A 700 8.78 -39.80 -7.09
C SER A 700 8.63 -41.14 -7.83
N PRO A 701 7.67 -41.24 -8.78
CA PRO A 701 7.61 -42.31 -9.77
C PRO A 701 8.95 -42.65 -10.46
N SER A 702 9.78 -41.66 -10.79
CA SER A 702 11.05 -41.89 -11.52
C SER A 702 12.19 -42.36 -10.61
N LEU A 703 12.22 -41.91 -9.36
CA LEU A 703 13.27 -42.21 -8.37
C LEU A 703 13.04 -43.58 -7.71
N THR A 704 11.80 -43.92 -7.45
CA THR A 704 11.41 -45.16 -6.75
C THR A 704 10.95 -46.27 -7.71
N GLY A 705 10.72 -45.93 -8.99
CA GLY A 705 10.06 -46.81 -9.96
C GLY A 705 8.56 -46.95 -9.72
N GLU A 706 7.98 -46.12 -8.86
CA GLU A 706 6.56 -46.10 -8.58
C GLU A 706 5.76 -45.58 -9.79
N VAL A 707 4.50 -45.97 -9.87
CA VAL A 707 3.47 -45.16 -10.49
C VAL A 707 2.47 -45.03 -9.36
N LEU A 708 2.39 -43.89 -8.66
CA LEU A 708 1.32 -43.65 -7.69
C LEU A 708 0.01 -43.71 -8.49
N PRO A 709 -0.74 -44.81 -8.49
CA PRO A 709 -1.87 -44.97 -9.38
C PRO A 709 -3.09 -44.57 -8.56
N ILE A 710 -3.21 -43.28 -8.24
CA ILE A 710 -4.34 -42.80 -7.47
C ILE A 710 -5.24 -41.92 -8.35
N GLY A 711 -5.74 -42.57 -9.41
CA GLY A 711 -6.99 -42.23 -10.08
C GLY A 711 -6.87 -41.50 -11.41
N SER A 712 -6.68 -42.24 -12.51
CA SER A 712 -7.32 -41.89 -13.79
C SER A 712 -8.62 -42.68 -13.91
N ARG A 713 -9.74 -41.96 -14.02
CA ARG A 713 -11.11 -42.43 -14.30
C ARG A 713 -11.21 -43.89 -14.80
N GLY A 714 -11.56 -44.82 -13.90
CA GLY A 714 -11.93 -46.18 -14.28
C GLY A 714 -12.20 -47.09 -13.06
N PRO A 715 -13.14 -48.05 -13.15
CA PRO A 715 -13.36 -49.04 -12.09
C PRO A 715 -12.16 -49.99 -12.04
N GLY A 716 -11.46 -50.06 -10.91
CA GLY A 716 -10.50 -51.14 -10.62
C GLY A 716 -9.02 -50.77 -10.39
N LEU A 717 -8.68 -49.59 -9.86
CA LEU A 717 -7.34 -49.30 -9.34
C LEU A 717 -7.43 -48.79 -7.90
N ASN A 718 -6.72 -49.44 -6.98
CA ASN A 718 -6.92 -49.37 -5.52
C ASN A 718 -6.50 -48.00 -4.95
N GLY A 719 -7.47 -47.14 -4.63
CA GLY A 719 -7.24 -45.97 -3.77
C GLY A 719 -6.90 -46.37 -2.32
N ILE A 720 -6.69 -45.38 -1.45
CA ILE A 720 -6.43 -45.64 -0.01
C ILE A 720 -7.58 -46.46 0.58
N PRO A 721 -7.33 -47.62 1.22
CA PRO A 721 -8.39 -48.44 1.80
C PRO A 721 -9.22 -47.70 2.85
N GLN A 722 -10.46 -48.12 3.03
CA GLN A 722 -11.34 -47.56 4.05
C GLN A 722 -10.67 -47.64 5.43
N GLY A 723 -10.81 -46.58 6.25
CA GLY A 723 -10.32 -46.61 7.63
C GLY A 723 -8.79 -46.44 7.80
N VAL A 724 -8.05 -46.11 6.74
CA VAL A 724 -6.59 -45.92 6.81
C VAL A 724 -6.25 -44.47 7.12
N THR A 725 -5.27 -44.27 8.01
CA THR A 725 -4.64 -42.97 8.26
C THR A 725 -3.23 -42.97 7.69
N LEU A 726 -2.94 -42.03 6.79
CA LEU A 726 -1.66 -41.85 6.13
C LEU A 726 -1.01 -40.57 6.65
N ILE A 727 0.17 -40.66 7.26
CA ILE A 727 0.85 -39.53 7.91
C ILE A 727 2.30 -39.42 7.41
N GLY A 728 2.69 -38.24 6.96
CA GLY A 728 4.08 -37.84 6.75
C GLY A 728 4.69 -37.25 8.03
N SER A 729 5.94 -37.59 8.33
CA SER A 729 6.59 -37.25 9.61
C SER A 729 7.24 -35.86 9.63
N GLY A 730 6.51 -34.82 9.20
CA GLY A 730 7.05 -33.49 8.87
C GLY A 730 8.18 -32.94 9.78
N SER A 731 9.14 -32.27 9.12
CA SER A 731 10.33 -31.51 9.58
C SER A 731 11.55 -31.79 8.71
N SER A 732 11.49 -32.83 7.87
CA SER A 732 12.34 -33.02 6.69
C SER A 732 11.43 -33.55 5.59
N VAL A 733 11.51 -32.96 4.40
CA VAL A 733 10.40 -32.94 3.43
C VAL A 733 10.01 -34.35 2.96
N THR A 734 8.77 -34.78 3.21
CA THR A 734 8.14 -35.94 2.53
C THR A 734 7.49 -35.40 1.27
N ILE A 735 8.23 -35.46 0.16
CA ILE A 735 7.80 -34.88 -1.14
C ILE A 735 7.15 -35.97 -1.96
N ILE A 736 5.91 -35.74 -2.40
CA ILE A 736 5.33 -36.46 -3.52
C ILE A 736 5.55 -35.59 -4.76
N ASP A 737 6.48 -36.00 -5.61
CA ASP A 737 6.76 -35.36 -6.90
C ASP A 737 6.11 -36.20 -8.00
N ALA A 738 5.03 -35.71 -8.59
CA ALA A 738 4.23 -36.48 -9.52
C ALA A 738 4.81 -36.55 -10.95
N GLU A 739 5.82 -35.73 -11.25
CA GLU A 739 6.50 -35.54 -12.55
C GLU A 739 5.61 -35.37 -13.80
N ASN A 740 5.91 -34.32 -14.57
CA ASN A 740 5.31 -34.09 -15.88
C ASN A 740 5.80 -35.14 -16.90
N GLY A 741 5.03 -36.20 -17.11
CA GLY A 741 4.94 -36.84 -18.43
C GLY A 741 5.54 -38.25 -18.59
N LEU A 742 4.91 -39.26 -18.00
CA LEU A 742 5.15 -40.67 -18.41
C LEU A 742 4.02 -41.33 -19.19
N ARG A 743 2.90 -40.64 -19.50
CA ARG A 743 1.91 -41.15 -20.47
C ARG A 743 1.35 -40.04 -21.35
N SER A 744 1.51 -40.22 -22.66
CA SER A 744 0.89 -39.45 -23.74
C SER A 744 -0.61 -39.18 -23.47
N GLY A 745 -0.93 -37.94 -23.06
CA GLY A 745 -2.22 -37.31 -23.31
C GLY A 745 -3.34 -37.43 -22.26
N SER A 746 -3.06 -37.63 -20.96
CA SER A 746 -4.12 -37.52 -19.93
C SER A 746 -3.63 -36.86 -18.63
N PRO A 747 -4.40 -35.93 -18.03
CA PRO A 747 -4.08 -35.31 -16.75
C PRO A 747 -4.08 -36.35 -15.62
N VAL A 748 -3.05 -36.35 -14.76
CA VAL A 748 -2.86 -37.32 -13.67
C VAL A 748 -2.89 -36.60 -12.31
N ASN A 749 -3.64 -37.13 -11.34
CA ASN A 749 -3.66 -36.64 -9.96
C ASN A 749 -2.46 -37.21 -9.18
N ALA A 750 -1.87 -36.44 -8.26
CA ALA A 750 -0.78 -36.95 -7.42
C ALA A 750 -1.29 -37.91 -6.33
N MET A 751 -2.45 -37.63 -5.74
CA MET A 751 -3.13 -38.48 -4.77
C MET A 751 -4.64 -38.54 -5.00
N GLY A 752 -5.26 -39.67 -4.62
CA GLY A 752 -6.67 -39.93 -4.83
C GLY A 752 -7.33 -40.69 -3.67
N VAL A 753 -8.53 -40.28 -3.28
CA VAL A 753 -9.26 -40.90 -2.17
C VAL A 753 -10.62 -41.33 -2.66
N GLY A 754 -10.84 -42.63 -2.75
CA GLY A 754 -12.11 -43.25 -3.16
C GLY A 754 -12.79 -44.04 -2.03
N SER A 755 -12.25 -44.01 -0.81
CA SER A 755 -12.77 -44.76 0.35
C SER A 755 -13.07 -43.82 1.51
N SER A 756 -14.09 -44.17 2.30
CA SER A 756 -14.49 -43.40 3.48
C SER A 756 -13.59 -43.62 4.70
N ASN A 757 -13.69 -42.75 5.71
CA ASN A 757 -12.93 -42.82 6.97
C ASN A 757 -11.41 -42.79 6.74
N VAL A 758 -10.95 -41.88 5.88
CA VAL A 758 -9.53 -41.75 5.52
C VAL A 758 -8.98 -40.45 6.09
N ARG A 759 -7.77 -40.48 6.65
CA ARG A 759 -7.05 -39.27 7.08
C ARG A 759 -5.71 -39.17 6.36
N ILE A 760 -5.38 -38.01 5.83
CA ILE A 760 -4.11 -37.71 5.14
C ILE A 760 -3.50 -36.46 5.75
N ALA A 761 -2.29 -36.59 6.30
CA ALA A 761 -1.63 -35.47 6.96
C ALA A 761 -0.11 -35.43 6.83
N GLY A 762 0.49 -34.23 6.85
CA GLY A 762 1.94 -34.05 6.92
C GLY A 762 2.70 -34.25 5.61
N PHE A 763 2.07 -34.05 4.45
CA PHE A 763 2.70 -34.22 3.13
C PHE A 763 2.98 -32.90 2.42
N THR A 764 4.09 -32.85 1.67
CA THR A 764 4.32 -31.86 0.61
C THR A 764 4.04 -32.50 -0.75
N VAL A 765 3.15 -31.90 -1.54
CA VAL A 765 2.63 -32.45 -2.79
C VAL A 765 2.82 -31.44 -3.91
N ARG A 766 3.63 -31.79 -4.91
CA ARG A 766 3.97 -30.87 -6.01
C ARG A 766 4.10 -31.56 -7.36
N GLY A 767 4.01 -30.75 -8.43
CA GLY A 767 4.31 -31.20 -9.79
C GLY A 767 3.22 -32.06 -10.46
N SER A 768 2.02 -32.15 -9.88
CA SER A 768 0.88 -32.83 -10.51
C SER A 768 0.41 -32.08 -11.75
N SER A 769 0.17 -32.77 -12.86
CA SER A 769 -0.41 -32.16 -14.07
C SER A 769 -1.93 -31.94 -13.97
N ALA A 770 -2.58 -32.46 -12.91
CA ALA A 770 -4.02 -32.37 -12.67
C ALA A 770 -4.29 -31.85 -11.24
N VAL A 771 -4.68 -32.71 -10.31
CA VAL A 771 -4.94 -32.32 -8.92
C VAL A 771 -3.83 -32.84 -8.01
N GLY A 772 -3.41 -32.06 -7.00
CA GLY A 772 -2.50 -32.54 -5.95
C GLY A 772 -3.12 -33.71 -5.18
N LEU A 773 -4.25 -33.48 -4.51
CA LEU A 773 -5.03 -34.52 -3.84
C LEU A 773 -6.50 -34.44 -4.22
N PHE A 774 -7.06 -35.53 -4.76
CA PHE A 774 -8.45 -35.59 -5.20
C PHE A 774 -9.30 -36.60 -4.41
N VAL A 775 -10.40 -36.15 -3.80
CA VAL A 775 -11.37 -37.01 -3.12
C VAL A 775 -12.60 -37.22 -4.01
N LEU A 776 -13.02 -38.47 -4.20
CA LEU A 776 -14.16 -38.79 -5.05
C LEU A 776 -15.07 -39.82 -4.37
N ASN A 777 -16.34 -39.45 -4.16
CA ASN A 777 -17.39 -40.33 -3.64
C ASN A 777 -17.04 -41.02 -2.31
N ALA A 778 -16.37 -40.31 -1.41
CA ALA A 778 -15.91 -40.82 -0.11
C ALA A 778 -16.42 -39.95 1.04
N ASP A 779 -16.71 -40.58 2.18
CA ASP A 779 -17.25 -39.93 3.37
C ASP A 779 -16.27 -39.89 4.53
N ASN A 780 -16.39 -38.90 5.42
CA ASN A 780 -15.55 -38.74 6.59
C ASN A 780 -14.06 -38.81 6.23
N VAL A 781 -13.66 -37.95 5.29
CA VAL A 781 -12.27 -37.80 4.85
C VAL A 781 -11.68 -36.56 5.53
N GLN A 782 -10.48 -36.72 6.10
CA GLN A 782 -9.74 -35.64 6.77
C GLN A 782 -8.44 -35.38 6.02
N ILE A 783 -8.22 -34.12 5.65
CA ILE A 783 -7.00 -33.66 4.97
C ILE A 783 -6.43 -32.56 5.85
N ASP A 784 -5.31 -32.82 6.54
CA ASP A 784 -4.77 -31.85 7.50
C ASP A 784 -3.25 -31.68 7.50
N HIS A 785 -2.74 -30.47 7.73
CA HIS A 785 -1.29 -30.21 7.79
C HIS A 785 -0.52 -30.62 6.52
N ASN A 786 -1.10 -30.41 5.34
CA ASN A 786 -0.44 -30.68 4.05
C ASN A 786 -0.06 -29.39 3.31
N TYR A 787 0.99 -29.47 2.49
CA TYR A 787 1.50 -28.38 1.65
C TYR A 787 1.36 -28.74 0.17
N PHE A 788 0.56 -28.01 -0.60
CA PHE A 788 0.26 -28.27 -2.02
C PHE A 788 0.83 -27.16 -2.89
N GLU A 789 1.86 -27.45 -3.69
CA GLU A 789 2.60 -26.44 -4.45
C GLU A 789 2.67 -26.76 -5.95
N GLY A 790 2.36 -25.79 -6.80
CA GLY A 790 2.64 -25.90 -8.24
C GLY A 790 1.95 -27.07 -8.94
N ASN A 791 0.76 -27.47 -8.48
CA ASN A 791 -0.05 -28.49 -9.13
C ASN A 791 -0.89 -27.86 -10.24
N GLY A 792 -1.41 -28.68 -11.16
CA GLY A 792 -2.24 -28.25 -12.29
C GLY A 792 -3.56 -27.63 -11.85
N ARG A 793 -4.67 -28.30 -12.13
CA ARG A 793 -6.02 -27.81 -11.83
C ARG A 793 -6.20 -27.41 -10.35
N PHE A 794 -6.01 -28.31 -9.40
CA PHE A 794 -6.27 -28.00 -7.98
C PHE A 794 -5.12 -28.44 -7.06
N GLY A 795 -4.89 -27.71 -5.96
CA GLY A 795 -4.11 -28.25 -4.84
C GLY A 795 -4.86 -29.42 -4.20
N VAL A 796 -6.07 -29.13 -3.71
CA VAL A 796 -7.04 -30.12 -3.21
C VAL A 796 -8.34 -30.03 -4.01
N GLY A 797 -8.84 -31.16 -4.49
CA GLY A 797 -10.15 -31.27 -5.13
C GLY A 797 -11.01 -32.32 -4.44
N ALA A 798 -12.32 -32.08 -4.31
CA ALA A 798 -13.25 -33.06 -3.76
C ALA A 798 -14.59 -33.04 -4.49
N GLN A 799 -15.16 -34.22 -4.75
CA GLN A 799 -16.46 -34.36 -5.38
C GLN A 799 -17.27 -35.53 -4.78
N GLY A 800 -18.56 -35.32 -4.49
CA GLY A 800 -19.46 -36.41 -4.09
C GLY A 800 -19.23 -36.88 -2.64
N THR A 801 -18.74 -36.01 -1.77
CA THR A 801 -18.28 -36.36 -0.41
C THR A 801 -19.30 -35.98 0.67
N GLY A 802 -19.21 -36.59 1.84
CA GLY A 802 -19.94 -36.16 3.03
C GLY A 802 -19.04 -36.13 4.25
N GLY A 803 -19.14 -35.09 5.08
CA GLY A 803 -18.30 -34.97 6.27
C GLY A 803 -16.81 -34.76 5.96
N LEU A 804 -16.51 -34.06 4.87
CA LEU A 804 -15.14 -33.76 4.44
C LEU A 804 -14.54 -32.66 5.32
N THR A 805 -13.40 -32.92 5.97
CA THR A 805 -12.66 -31.92 6.74
C THR A 805 -11.35 -31.58 6.01
N ILE A 806 -11.15 -30.32 5.69
CA ILE A 806 -9.88 -29.80 5.13
C ILE A 806 -9.38 -28.76 6.13
N SER A 807 -8.30 -29.05 6.86
CA SER A 807 -7.83 -28.15 7.91
C SER A 807 -6.32 -27.95 7.98
N ASP A 808 -5.85 -26.75 8.29
CA ASP A 808 -4.42 -26.51 8.54
C ASP A 808 -3.54 -26.85 7.32
N ASN A 809 -4.07 -26.75 6.10
CA ASN A 809 -3.31 -26.98 4.87
C ASN A 809 -2.86 -25.67 4.23
N VAL A 810 -1.79 -25.73 3.45
CA VAL A 810 -1.27 -24.61 2.67
C VAL A 810 -1.27 -25.00 1.20
N ALA A 811 -1.94 -24.25 0.35
CA ALA A 811 -1.98 -24.41 -1.09
C ALA A 811 -1.36 -23.16 -1.74
N VAL A 812 -0.34 -23.35 -2.58
CA VAL A 812 0.45 -22.27 -3.18
C VAL A 812 0.63 -22.50 -4.66
N ALA A 813 0.42 -21.45 -5.47
CA ALA A 813 0.80 -21.42 -6.89
C ALA A 813 0.26 -22.57 -7.76
N ASN A 814 -0.89 -23.16 -7.39
CA ASN A 814 -1.60 -24.12 -8.25
C ASN A 814 -2.25 -23.41 -9.46
N ASN A 815 -2.32 -24.08 -10.61
CA ASN A 815 -2.65 -23.49 -11.92
C ASN A 815 -4.12 -23.09 -12.13
N GLU A 816 -5.10 -23.64 -11.38
CA GLU A 816 -6.45 -23.05 -11.33
C GLU A 816 -6.82 -22.62 -9.90
N THR A 817 -7.11 -23.55 -8.99
CA THR A 817 -7.65 -23.23 -7.67
C THR A 817 -6.83 -23.89 -6.54
N GLY A 818 -6.75 -23.25 -5.38
CA GLY A 818 -6.16 -23.86 -4.18
C GLY A 818 -6.95 -25.08 -3.72
N ILE A 819 -8.17 -24.84 -3.23
CA ILE A 819 -9.11 -25.85 -2.73
C ILE A 819 -10.41 -25.79 -3.52
N SER A 820 -10.85 -26.89 -4.12
CA SER A 820 -12.13 -27.00 -4.81
C SER A 820 -12.98 -28.13 -4.24
N VAL A 821 -14.21 -27.83 -3.81
CA VAL A 821 -15.15 -28.83 -3.27
C VAL A 821 -16.49 -28.73 -3.97
N ALA A 822 -17.03 -29.88 -4.37
CA ALA A 822 -18.28 -30.00 -5.10
C ALA A 822 -19.11 -31.21 -4.66
N ALA A 823 -20.40 -31.15 -4.93
CA ALA A 823 -21.41 -32.20 -4.72
C ALA A 823 -21.36 -32.83 -3.31
N THR A 824 -21.40 -32.01 -2.25
CA THR A 824 -21.40 -32.52 -0.87
C THR A 824 -22.76 -33.02 -0.39
N ARG A 825 -22.76 -33.87 0.66
CA ARG A 825 -23.96 -34.25 1.42
C ARG A 825 -23.71 -34.18 2.92
N LYS A 826 -24.67 -33.66 3.69
CA LYS A 826 -24.60 -33.63 5.16
C LYS A 826 -24.56 -35.06 5.74
N ILE A 827 -23.56 -35.36 6.55
CA ILE A 827 -23.52 -36.57 7.39
C ILE A 827 -23.05 -36.21 8.80
N SER A 828 -23.36 -37.06 9.78
CA SER A 828 -22.78 -36.95 11.12
C SER A 828 -21.36 -37.52 11.15
N VAL A 829 -20.44 -36.75 11.72
CA VAL A 829 -19.02 -37.10 11.82
C VAL A 829 -18.59 -37.11 13.28
N SER A 830 -17.83 -38.13 13.68
CA SER A 830 -17.18 -38.20 14.99
C SER A 830 -15.68 -37.95 14.85
N GLY A 831 -15.13 -37.00 15.61
CA GLY A 831 -13.70 -36.71 15.63
C GLY A 831 -13.20 -35.81 14.49
N SER A 832 -14.01 -34.84 14.05
CA SER A 832 -13.62 -33.77 13.12
C SER A 832 -12.67 -32.76 13.80
N ALA A 833 -12.06 -31.90 12.98
CA ALA A 833 -11.20 -30.82 13.48
C ALA A 833 -11.97 -29.88 14.44
N THR A 834 -11.26 -29.36 15.44
CA THR A 834 -11.81 -28.37 16.37
C THR A 834 -12.34 -27.16 15.61
N GLY A 835 -13.61 -26.81 15.84
CA GLY A 835 -14.34 -25.74 15.14
C GLY A 835 -15.37 -26.25 14.13
N CYS A 836 -15.25 -27.50 13.64
CA CYS A 836 -16.25 -28.09 12.76
C CYS A 836 -17.48 -28.58 13.55
N PRO A 837 -18.71 -28.46 13.02
CA PRO A 837 -19.90 -29.00 13.67
C PRO A 837 -19.92 -30.53 13.63
N SER A 838 -20.86 -31.15 14.34
CA SER A 838 -21.01 -32.61 14.39
C SER A 838 -21.68 -33.21 13.15
N ALA A 839 -22.31 -32.39 12.30
CA ALA A 839 -22.90 -32.82 11.03
C ALA A 839 -22.79 -31.72 9.97
N PHE A 840 -22.15 -32.04 8.84
CA PHE A 840 -21.83 -31.09 7.78
C PHE A 840 -21.57 -31.80 6.45
N GLY A 841 -21.58 -31.04 5.35
CA GLY A 841 -21.16 -31.49 4.03
C GLY A 841 -19.64 -31.44 3.91
N ALA A 842 -19.08 -30.24 4.02
CA ALA A 842 -17.64 -30.03 4.17
C ALA A 842 -17.32 -28.88 5.15
N CYS A 843 -16.25 -29.05 5.92
CA CYS A 843 -15.70 -28.06 6.83
C CYS A 843 -14.26 -27.74 6.40
N ILE A 844 -14.03 -26.48 6.01
CA ILE A 844 -12.76 -25.97 5.49
C ILE A 844 -12.28 -24.92 6.49
N ILE A 845 -11.24 -25.25 7.25
CA ILE A 845 -10.85 -24.45 8.41
C ILE A 845 -9.34 -24.25 8.55
N ARG A 846 -8.85 -23.02 8.79
CA ARG A 846 -7.40 -22.74 8.99
C ARG A 846 -6.52 -23.12 7.80
N ASN A 847 -7.02 -23.01 6.58
CA ASN A 847 -6.21 -23.24 5.39
C ASN A 847 -5.68 -21.94 4.81
N ILE A 848 -4.52 -22.00 4.16
CA ILE A 848 -3.95 -20.90 3.39
C ILE A 848 -4.00 -21.24 1.91
N ALA A 849 -4.59 -20.39 1.08
CA ALA A 849 -4.65 -20.52 -0.38
C ALA A 849 -4.02 -19.27 -1.02
N ASN A 850 -2.82 -19.40 -1.59
CA ASN A 850 -1.99 -18.27 -2.02
C ASN A 850 -1.54 -18.39 -3.48
N GLY A 851 -1.76 -17.33 -4.27
CA GLY A 851 -1.12 -17.18 -5.58
C GLY A 851 -1.69 -18.09 -6.67
N HIS A 852 -2.99 -18.42 -6.64
CA HIS A 852 -3.61 -19.25 -7.66
C HIS A 852 -4.04 -18.46 -8.90
N ALA A 853 -4.01 -19.11 -10.06
CA ALA A 853 -4.36 -18.45 -11.32
C ALA A 853 -5.87 -18.12 -11.43
N ARG A 854 -6.73 -18.87 -10.73
CA ARG A 854 -8.14 -18.58 -10.48
C ARG A 854 -8.35 -18.43 -8.98
N ASP A 855 -9.33 -19.13 -8.39
CA ASP A 855 -9.82 -18.86 -7.04
C ASP A 855 -8.95 -19.46 -5.92
N GLY A 856 -8.99 -18.88 -4.72
CA GLY A 856 -8.37 -19.47 -3.53
C GLY A 856 -9.10 -20.74 -3.08
N ILE A 857 -10.35 -20.55 -2.69
CA ILE A 857 -11.28 -21.61 -2.30
C ILE A 857 -12.54 -21.52 -3.18
N LEU A 858 -12.86 -22.60 -3.87
CA LEU A 858 -14.01 -22.73 -4.76
C LEU A 858 -14.99 -23.79 -4.25
N LEU A 859 -16.22 -23.38 -3.97
CA LEU A 859 -17.30 -24.28 -3.56
C LEU A 859 -18.40 -24.25 -4.60
N THR A 860 -18.72 -25.43 -5.14
CA THR A 860 -19.80 -25.60 -6.10
C THR A 860 -20.81 -26.64 -5.64
N THR A 861 -21.99 -26.69 -6.27
CA THR A 861 -23.03 -27.72 -6.16
C THR A 861 -23.10 -28.46 -4.82
N GLY A 862 -24.12 -28.24 -3.99
CA GLY A 862 -24.26 -28.92 -2.70
C GLY A 862 -24.46 -27.94 -1.57
N GLY A 863 -24.24 -28.37 -0.33
CA GLY A 863 -24.58 -27.54 0.82
C GLY A 863 -23.89 -27.96 2.11
N ASP A 864 -24.24 -27.27 3.19
CA ASP A 864 -23.70 -27.49 4.53
C ASP A 864 -22.17 -27.27 4.58
N TYR A 865 -21.72 -26.23 3.85
CA TYR A 865 -20.34 -25.77 3.86
C TYR A 865 -20.07 -24.86 5.07
N HIS A 866 -19.01 -25.16 5.81
CA HIS A 866 -18.47 -24.28 6.86
C HIS A 866 -17.07 -23.84 6.47
N ILE A 867 -16.87 -22.54 6.25
CA ILE A 867 -15.63 -21.94 5.79
C ILE A 867 -15.14 -21.00 6.90
N LEU A 868 -14.17 -21.47 7.69
CA LEU A 868 -13.83 -20.86 8.97
C LEU A 868 -12.34 -20.54 9.04
N ASN A 869 -11.98 -19.30 9.38
CA ASN A 869 -10.58 -18.95 9.67
C ASN A 869 -9.57 -19.32 8.56
N ASN A 870 -9.95 -19.19 7.28
CA ASN A 870 -9.05 -19.45 6.15
C ASN A 870 -8.43 -18.15 5.63
N THR A 871 -7.26 -18.26 5.03
CA THR A 871 -6.52 -17.14 4.45
C THR A 871 -6.39 -17.35 2.94
N ALA A 872 -7.00 -16.51 2.12
CA ALA A 872 -6.95 -16.54 0.66
C ALA A 872 -6.26 -15.29 0.12
N LEU A 873 -5.05 -15.45 -0.41
CA LEU A 873 -4.15 -14.36 -0.79
C LEU A 873 -3.78 -14.41 -2.27
N ASN A 874 -3.67 -13.26 -2.93
CA ASN A 874 -3.03 -13.12 -4.24
C ASN A 874 -3.60 -14.04 -5.33
N ASN A 875 -4.89 -14.37 -5.28
CA ASN A 875 -5.53 -15.25 -6.25
C ASN A 875 -6.04 -14.45 -7.48
N GLY A 876 -6.20 -15.13 -8.62
CA GLY A 876 -6.58 -14.50 -9.89
C GLY A 876 -5.42 -13.87 -10.68
N ILE A 877 -4.21 -14.42 -10.57
CA ILE A 877 -2.99 -13.86 -11.19
C ILE A 877 -2.76 -14.23 -12.66
N ALA A 878 -3.64 -15.01 -13.31
CA ALA A 878 -3.49 -15.37 -14.71
C ALA A 878 -3.83 -14.21 -15.67
N GLY A 879 -2.90 -13.86 -16.55
CA GLY A 879 -3.09 -12.83 -17.57
C GLY A 879 -4.12 -13.20 -18.65
N ILE A 880 -4.93 -12.19 -19.01
CA ILE A 880 -5.90 -12.09 -20.12
C ILE A 880 -7.13 -13.03 -20.04
N GLU A 881 -8.27 -12.43 -19.67
CA GLU A 881 -9.61 -13.00 -19.81
C GLU A 881 -10.22 -12.59 -21.17
N VAL A 882 -10.32 -13.52 -22.13
CA VAL A 882 -10.97 -13.26 -23.43
C VAL A 882 -12.46 -13.60 -23.31
N ASN A 883 -13.30 -12.57 -23.10
CA ASN A 883 -14.75 -12.72 -23.05
C ASN A 883 -15.37 -12.79 -24.45
N ASN A 884 -16.07 -13.90 -24.77
CA ASN A 884 -16.71 -14.16 -26.07
C ASN A 884 -18.02 -13.36 -26.28
N ARG A 885 -18.02 -12.03 -26.09
CA ARG A 885 -19.08 -11.15 -26.62
C ARG A 885 -18.49 -9.88 -27.20
N ASN A 886 -18.84 -9.64 -28.46
CA ASN A 886 -18.44 -8.51 -29.29
C ASN A 886 -18.63 -7.14 -28.59
N ASN A 887 -17.62 -6.67 -27.86
CA ASN A 887 -17.24 -5.26 -27.80
C ASN A 887 -15.82 -5.16 -27.22
N VAL A 888 -14.84 -4.99 -28.10
CA VAL A 888 -13.43 -4.82 -27.73
C VAL A 888 -13.22 -3.36 -27.34
N ALA A 889 -12.98 -3.08 -26.07
CA ALA A 889 -12.17 -1.92 -25.69
C ALA A 889 -10.70 -2.29 -25.97
N PRO A 890 -9.95 -1.49 -26.76
CA PRO A 890 -8.63 -1.89 -27.22
C PRO A 890 -7.60 -1.70 -26.10
N LEU A 891 -7.15 -2.81 -25.51
CA LEU A 891 -5.90 -2.87 -24.76
C LEU A 891 -4.82 -3.43 -25.70
N ASN A 892 -3.78 -2.63 -25.95
CA ASN A 892 -2.64 -3.02 -26.77
C ASN A 892 -1.76 -4.04 -26.02
N SER A 893 -2.07 -5.33 -26.15
CA SER A 893 -1.19 -6.42 -25.71
C SER A 893 -0.89 -7.36 -26.88
N THR A 894 0.39 -7.47 -27.26
CA THR A 894 0.87 -8.35 -28.33
C THR A 894 1.09 -9.76 -27.78
N VAL A 895 0.35 -10.73 -28.32
CA VAL A 895 0.27 -12.14 -27.88
C VAL A 895 1.42 -13.00 -28.43
N ARG A 896 2.05 -13.83 -27.58
CA ARG A 896 2.51 -15.19 -27.95
C ARG A 896 2.55 -16.13 -26.74
N GLY A 897 1.73 -17.19 -26.74
CA GLY A 897 2.17 -18.47 -26.18
C GLY A 897 1.33 -19.25 -25.18
N ASN A 898 0.03 -19.01 -24.96
CA ASN A 898 -0.85 -20.04 -24.34
C ASN A 898 -2.33 -19.86 -24.77
N LEU A 899 -2.58 -20.13 -26.05
CA LEU A 899 -3.91 -20.42 -26.58
C LEU A 899 -4.10 -21.94 -26.55
N THR A 900 -4.45 -22.50 -25.39
CA THR A 900 -5.15 -23.78 -25.36
C THR A 900 -6.64 -23.50 -25.24
N ALA A 901 -7.32 -23.51 -26.39
CA ALA A 901 -8.74 -23.68 -26.44
C ALA A 901 -9.10 -25.03 -25.81
N ASN A 902 -9.46 -25.04 -24.52
CA ASN A 902 -10.17 -26.17 -23.95
C ASN A 902 -11.61 -26.14 -24.45
N ASN A 903 -11.83 -26.81 -25.59
CA ASN A 903 -13.13 -27.29 -26.00
C ASN A 903 -13.66 -28.25 -24.92
N GLY A 904 -14.44 -27.77 -23.95
CA GLY A 904 -15.19 -28.67 -23.06
C GLY A 904 -15.59 -28.18 -21.65
N GLY A 905 -15.36 -26.92 -21.26
CA GLY A 905 -15.84 -26.39 -19.98
C GLY A 905 -16.17 -24.91 -20.11
N ILE A 906 -17.35 -24.52 -19.65
CA ILE A 906 -17.84 -23.14 -19.71
C ILE A 906 -16.83 -22.23 -18.99
N LEU A 907 -16.25 -21.27 -19.71
CA LEU A 907 -15.38 -20.23 -19.16
C LEU A 907 -16.24 -19.25 -18.36
N PHE A 908 -16.01 -19.16 -17.04
CA PHE A 908 -16.73 -18.28 -16.13
C PHE A 908 -16.07 -16.89 -16.11
N PRO A 909 -16.79 -15.81 -16.45
CA PRO A 909 -16.24 -14.44 -16.52
C PRO A 909 -15.98 -13.77 -15.15
N PHE A 910 -15.80 -14.56 -14.09
CA PHE A 910 -15.68 -14.13 -12.68
C PHE A 910 -14.63 -14.96 -11.90
N ALA A 911 -13.68 -15.57 -12.60
CA ALA A 911 -12.66 -16.41 -11.98
C ALA A 911 -11.58 -15.58 -11.27
N GLY A 912 -11.25 -15.96 -10.03
CA GLY A 912 -10.10 -15.43 -9.28
C GLY A 912 -10.40 -14.79 -7.93
N ASN A 913 -11.54 -15.14 -7.32
CA ASN A 913 -11.87 -14.65 -5.99
C ASN A 913 -11.03 -15.33 -4.91
N GLY A 914 -10.87 -14.69 -3.75
CA GLY A 914 -10.30 -15.36 -2.58
C GLY A 914 -11.14 -16.57 -2.18
N ILE A 915 -12.44 -16.37 -1.99
CA ILE A 915 -13.42 -17.42 -1.71
C ILE A 915 -14.64 -17.26 -2.63
N LEU A 916 -15.01 -18.30 -3.36
CA LEU A 916 -16.14 -18.30 -4.28
C LEU A 916 -17.13 -19.43 -3.95
N ILE A 917 -18.39 -19.05 -3.67
CA ILE A 917 -19.55 -19.94 -3.56
C ILE A 917 -20.38 -19.78 -4.84
N THR A 918 -20.51 -20.83 -5.65
CA THR A 918 -21.17 -20.74 -6.96
C THR A 918 -21.91 -22.02 -7.35
N GLU A 919 -22.63 -22.00 -8.48
CA GLU A 919 -23.35 -23.15 -9.04
C GLU A 919 -24.31 -23.83 -8.03
N PHE A 920 -25.28 -23.08 -7.50
CA PHE A 920 -26.29 -23.59 -6.56
C PHE A 920 -25.71 -24.16 -5.25
N ALA A 921 -24.58 -23.62 -4.79
CA ALA A 921 -23.99 -24.01 -3.52
C ALA A 921 -24.66 -23.28 -2.34
N HIS A 922 -24.71 -23.94 -1.18
CA HIS A 922 -25.15 -23.34 0.08
C HIS A 922 -24.07 -23.41 1.15
N ALA A 923 -23.69 -22.26 1.70
CA ALA A 923 -22.78 -22.18 2.83
C ALA A 923 -23.50 -21.78 4.12
N ASP A 924 -23.39 -22.62 5.15
CA ASP A 924 -24.02 -22.36 6.44
C ASP A 924 -23.30 -21.19 7.15
N VAL A 925 -21.96 -21.20 7.12
CA VAL A 925 -21.13 -20.18 7.77
C VAL A 925 -19.87 -19.89 6.94
N LEU A 926 -19.64 -18.61 6.66
CA LEU A 926 -18.36 -18.05 6.22
C LEU A 926 -17.88 -17.09 7.31
N SER A 927 -16.99 -17.55 8.19
CA SER A 927 -16.50 -16.70 9.27
C SER A 927 -15.00 -16.66 9.47
N ASP A 928 -14.53 -15.52 9.97
CA ASP A 928 -13.14 -15.30 10.38
C ASP A 928 -12.13 -15.48 9.24
N ASN A 929 -12.57 -15.44 7.99
CA ASN A 929 -11.67 -15.63 6.86
C ASN A 929 -10.98 -14.32 6.48
N GLN A 930 -9.75 -14.42 6.02
CA GLN A 930 -8.99 -13.33 5.44
C GLN A 930 -8.90 -13.51 3.91
N ALA A 931 -9.36 -12.54 3.13
CA ALA A 931 -9.23 -12.53 1.69
C ALA A 931 -8.50 -11.24 1.24
N ASP A 932 -7.24 -11.36 0.86
CA ASP A 932 -6.39 -10.20 0.53
C ASP A 932 -5.77 -10.25 -0.87
N ASN A 933 -5.72 -9.10 -1.54
CA ASN A 933 -5.07 -8.92 -2.85
C ASN A 933 -5.55 -9.89 -3.96
N ASN A 934 -6.84 -10.23 -3.98
CA ASN A 934 -7.45 -11.16 -4.95
C ASN A 934 -8.05 -10.42 -6.17
N ARG A 935 -8.22 -11.13 -7.30
CA ARG A 935 -8.71 -10.59 -8.58
C ARG A 935 -9.74 -11.52 -9.25
N PRO A 936 -11.04 -11.17 -9.41
CA PRO A 936 -11.58 -9.83 -9.30
C PRO A 936 -12.00 -9.43 -7.87
N GLY A 937 -12.38 -10.37 -7.00
CA GLY A 937 -12.96 -10.02 -5.69
C GLY A 937 -12.45 -10.84 -4.50
N GLY A 938 -12.85 -10.43 -3.29
CA GLY A 938 -12.47 -11.07 -2.05
C GLY A 938 -13.29 -12.33 -1.77
N ILE A 939 -14.55 -12.13 -1.37
CA ILE A 939 -15.51 -13.20 -1.04
C ILE A 939 -16.76 -13.02 -1.91
N ALA A 940 -17.19 -14.07 -2.60
CA ALA A 940 -18.32 -14.00 -3.51
C ALA A 940 -19.33 -15.13 -3.31
N VAL A 941 -20.62 -14.78 -3.26
CA VAL A 941 -21.77 -15.67 -3.40
C VAL A 941 -22.44 -15.40 -4.75
N PHE A 942 -22.41 -16.38 -5.63
CA PHE A 942 -22.65 -16.19 -7.06
C PHE A 942 -23.53 -17.30 -7.67
N GLU A 943 -24.18 -17.03 -8.79
CA GLU A 943 -24.95 -18.00 -9.59
C GLU A 943 -25.92 -18.88 -8.78
N ASP A 944 -27.05 -18.28 -8.40
CA ASP A 944 -28.16 -18.98 -7.72
C ASP A 944 -27.72 -19.70 -6.44
N SER A 945 -26.65 -19.20 -5.79
CA SER A 945 -26.08 -19.75 -4.56
C SER A 945 -26.54 -18.97 -3.33
N SER A 946 -26.28 -19.52 -2.15
CA SER A 946 -26.69 -18.87 -0.92
C SER A 946 -25.71 -19.04 0.23
N ALA A 947 -25.76 -18.11 1.18
CA ALA A 947 -25.11 -18.24 2.46
C ALA A 947 -26.05 -17.85 3.61
N THR A 948 -25.97 -18.55 4.74
CA THR A 948 -26.71 -18.15 5.94
C THR A 948 -25.96 -17.03 6.66
N LEU A 949 -24.67 -17.21 6.97
CA LEU A 949 -23.92 -16.24 7.76
C LEU A 949 -22.57 -15.92 7.11
N VAL A 950 -22.31 -14.65 6.83
CA VAL A 950 -21.01 -14.12 6.40
C VAL A 950 -20.54 -13.13 7.48
N GLN A 951 -19.65 -13.58 8.36
CA GLN A 951 -19.33 -12.83 9.58
C GLN A 951 -17.83 -12.73 9.91
N SER A 952 -17.37 -11.62 10.48
CA SER A 952 -15.99 -11.49 10.99
C SER A 952 -14.89 -11.73 9.94
N ASN A 953 -15.20 -11.58 8.65
CA ASN A 953 -14.21 -11.74 7.60
C ASN A 953 -13.45 -10.43 7.38
N ILE A 954 -12.16 -10.53 7.07
CA ILE A 954 -11.31 -9.41 6.68
C ILE A 954 -11.08 -9.54 5.16
N VAL A 955 -11.60 -8.58 4.41
CA VAL A 955 -11.46 -8.52 2.95
C VAL A 955 -10.70 -7.26 2.60
N SER A 956 -9.54 -7.38 1.96
CA SER A 956 -8.67 -6.25 1.69
C SER A 956 -8.05 -6.28 0.28
N ASN A 957 -7.73 -5.09 -0.25
CA ASN A 957 -6.94 -4.94 -1.49
C ASN A 957 -7.53 -5.67 -2.71
N SER A 958 -8.85 -5.86 -2.77
CA SER A 958 -9.49 -6.56 -3.89
C SER A 958 -9.47 -5.68 -5.13
N LYS A 959 -9.11 -6.22 -6.30
CA LYS A 959 -8.97 -5.39 -7.53
C LYS A 959 -10.29 -4.81 -8.02
N GLN A 960 -11.40 -5.51 -7.81
CA GLN A 960 -12.75 -5.02 -8.10
C GLN A 960 -13.53 -4.89 -6.80
N ASN A 961 -14.41 -5.85 -6.47
CA ASN A 961 -15.30 -5.74 -5.32
C ASN A 961 -14.81 -6.59 -4.14
N GLY A 962 -15.03 -6.13 -2.91
CA GLY A 962 -14.66 -6.86 -1.71
C GLY A 962 -15.56 -8.09 -1.46
N LEU A 963 -16.77 -7.84 -0.95
CA LEU A 963 -17.80 -8.85 -0.72
C LEU A 963 -18.88 -8.76 -1.80
N VAL A 964 -19.15 -9.86 -2.49
CA VAL A 964 -20.06 -9.91 -3.64
C VAL A 964 -21.24 -10.85 -3.38
N VAL A 965 -22.45 -10.39 -3.67
CA VAL A 965 -23.66 -11.21 -3.78
C VAL A 965 -24.32 -10.93 -5.14
N GLN A 966 -24.26 -11.89 -6.07
CA GLN A 966 -24.67 -11.62 -7.44
C GLN A 966 -25.36 -12.81 -8.12
N LYS A 967 -26.15 -12.52 -9.16
CA LYS A 967 -26.82 -13.49 -10.05
C LYS A 967 -27.85 -14.35 -9.32
N ARG A 968 -28.91 -13.72 -8.80
CA ARG A 968 -30.01 -14.38 -8.06
C ARG A 968 -29.53 -15.15 -6.84
N SER A 969 -28.50 -14.63 -6.19
CA SER A 969 -27.94 -15.24 -4.98
C SER A 969 -28.57 -14.61 -3.73
N ALA A 970 -28.54 -15.34 -2.61
CA ALA A 970 -29.15 -14.88 -1.36
C ALA A 970 -28.23 -15.05 -0.16
N VAL A 971 -28.11 -14.02 0.69
CA VAL A 971 -27.38 -14.10 1.96
C VAL A 971 -28.28 -13.67 3.10
N GLN A 972 -28.42 -14.46 4.17
CA GLN A 972 -29.28 -14.03 5.29
C GLN A 972 -28.61 -12.91 6.09
N THR A 973 -27.35 -13.09 6.52
CA THR A 973 -26.66 -12.07 7.33
C THR A 973 -25.23 -11.83 6.89
N ILE A 974 -24.88 -10.56 6.69
CA ILE A 974 -23.52 -10.04 6.51
C ILE A 974 -23.19 -9.19 7.74
N SER A 975 -22.30 -9.62 8.63
CA SER A 975 -22.03 -8.85 9.85
C SER A 975 -20.59 -8.87 10.34
N GLN A 976 -20.14 -7.82 11.05
CA GLN A 976 -18.80 -7.80 11.66
C GLN A 976 -17.64 -7.96 10.67
N ASN A 977 -17.87 -7.76 9.37
CA ASN A 977 -16.81 -7.87 8.37
C ASN A 977 -16.07 -6.55 8.25
N GLN A 978 -14.77 -6.63 7.97
CA GLN A 978 -13.94 -5.50 7.58
C GLN A 978 -13.66 -5.60 6.10
N VAL A 979 -14.07 -4.61 5.31
CA VAL A 979 -13.88 -4.58 3.87
C VAL A 979 -13.17 -3.29 3.47
N VAL A 980 -11.89 -3.41 3.12
CA VAL A 980 -11.02 -2.23 2.93
C VAL A 980 -10.28 -2.24 1.60
N ASN A 981 -10.11 -1.06 1.01
CA ASN A 981 -9.28 -0.85 -0.18
C ASN A 981 -9.65 -1.76 -1.38
N SER A 982 -10.95 -1.94 -1.64
CA SER A 982 -11.43 -2.58 -2.86
C SER A 982 -11.48 -1.57 -4.00
N GLY A 983 -11.05 -1.94 -5.21
CA GLY A 983 -10.97 -1.01 -6.34
C GLY A 983 -12.33 -0.45 -6.78
N LEU A 984 -13.40 -1.22 -6.62
CA LEU A 984 -14.79 -0.83 -6.89
C LEU A 984 -15.57 -0.78 -5.57
N SER A 985 -16.54 -1.67 -5.38
CA SER A 985 -17.38 -1.64 -4.18
C SER A 985 -16.80 -2.44 -3.02
N GLY A 986 -17.00 -1.94 -1.80
CA GLY A 986 -16.76 -2.74 -0.61
C GLY A 986 -17.74 -3.93 -0.57
N ILE A 987 -19.03 -3.64 -0.44
CA ILE A 987 -20.12 -4.62 -0.55
C ILE A 987 -20.89 -4.39 -1.85
N PHE A 988 -20.99 -5.43 -2.68
CA PHE A 988 -21.60 -5.37 -4.00
C PHE A 988 -22.74 -6.38 -4.16
N ILE A 989 -23.97 -5.89 -4.32
CA ILE A 989 -25.18 -6.70 -4.46
C ILE A 989 -25.84 -6.38 -5.81
N ASP A 990 -25.97 -7.37 -6.70
CA ASP A 990 -26.42 -7.11 -8.07
C ASP A 990 -27.16 -8.31 -8.73
N ASN A 991 -27.87 -8.05 -9.83
CA ASN A 991 -28.59 -9.02 -10.65
C ASN A 991 -29.62 -9.87 -9.88
N SER A 992 -30.63 -9.20 -9.34
CA SER A 992 -31.79 -9.77 -8.64
C SER A 992 -31.42 -10.62 -7.44
N SER A 993 -30.42 -10.16 -6.67
CA SER A 993 -29.93 -10.85 -5.47
C SER A 993 -30.57 -10.28 -4.22
N ALA A 994 -30.51 -11.02 -3.11
CA ALA A 994 -31.14 -10.63 -1.86
C ALA A 994 -30.20 -10.76 -0.64
N VAL A 995 -30.26 -9.79 0.27
CA VAL A 995 -29.60 -9.87 1.57
C VAL A 995 -30.57 -9.48 2.69
N ASP A 996 -30.80 -10.33 3.70
CA ASP A 996 -31.78 -9.99 4.75
C ASP A 996 -31.24 -8.94 5.74
N THR A 997 -29.97 -9.04 6.14
CA THR A 997 -29.35 -8.13 7.13
C THR A 997 -27.88 -7.84 6.82
N ILE A 998 -27.50 -6.57 6.87
CA ILE A 998 -26.13 -6.07 6.82
C ILE A 998 -25.87 -5.27 8.10
N ALA A 999 -25.02 -5.76 9.01
CA ALA A 999 -24.85 -5.11 10.31
C ALA A 999 -23.45 -5.15 10.92
N ASN A 1000 -23.02 -4.08 11.60
CA ASN A 1000 -21.72 -4.04 12.29
C ASN A 1000 -20.52 -4.23 11.36
N ASN A 1001 -20.61 -3.86 10.08
CA ASN A 1001 -19.48 -3.96 9.15
C ASN A 1001 -18.71 -2.64 9.08
N LEU A 1002 -17.40 -2.73 8.91
CA LEU A 1002 -16.50 -1.63 8.63
C LEU A 1002 -16.11 -1.70 7.15
N VAL A 1003 -16.48 -0.70 6.35
CA VAL A 1003 -16.35 -0.73 4.89
C VAL A 1003 -15.72 0.57 4.42
N ASN A 1004 -14.38 0.61 4.34
CA ASN A 1004 -13.63 1.85 4.16
C ASN A 1004 -12.62 1.82 3.00
N ASP A 1005 -12.24 3.00 2.50
CA ASP A 1005 -11.22 3.18 1.46
C ASP A 1005 -11.53 2.47 0.13
N ASN A 1006 -12.80 2.17 -0.16
CA ASN A 1006 -13.19 1.47 -1.38
C ASN A 1006 -13.54 2.43 -2.52
N GLY A 1007 -13.26 2.03 -3.76
CA GLY A 1007 -13.64 2.78 -4.97
C GLY A 1007 -12.54 3.64 -5.59
N SER A 1008 -11.27 3.40 -5.22
CA SER A 1008 -10.08 4.15 -5.70
C SER A 1008 -9.61 3.78 -7.11
N CYS A 1009 -10.38 3.01 -7.90
CA CYS A 1009 -9.97 2.55 -9.23
C CYS A 1009 -9.99 3.69 -10.27
N THR A 1010 -8.80 4.15 -10.66
CA THR A 1010 -8.58 5.14 -11.73
C THR A 1010 -8.92 4.66 -13.15
N GLU A 1011 -9.05 3.34 -13.37
CA GLU A 1011 -9.35 2.73 -14.69
C GLU A 1011 -10.82 2.33 -14.88
N CYS A 1012 -11.66 2.53 -13.86
CA CYS A 1012 -13.02 2.04 -13.82
C CYS A 1012 -14.03 3.15 -14.19
N THR A 1013 -14.93 2.88 -15.12
CA THR A 1013 -15.86 3.87 -15.70
C THR A 1013 -17.17 4.07 -14.91
N ALA A 1014 -17.33 3.47 -13.73
CA ALA A 1014 -18.54 3.59 -12.92
C ALA A 1014 -18.18 3.89 -11.46
N ALA A 1015 -18.73 4.98 -10.92
CA ALA A 1015 -18.65 5.32 -9.50
C ALA A 1015 -19.23 4.17 -8.67
N LYS A 1016 -18.39 3.55 -7.85
CA LYS A 1016 -18.74 2.44 -6.96
C LYS A 1016 -17.89 2.59 -5.69
N GLY A 1017 -18.54 2.60 -4.54
CA GLY A 1017 -17.89 2.79 -3.23
C GLY A 1017 -18.41 1.81 -2.17
N GLY A 1018 -18.65 2.25 -0.94
CA GLY A 1018 -18.90 1.42 0.25
C GLY A 1018 -19.93 0.30 0.01
N LEU A 1019 -21.21 0.64 -0.11
CA LEU A 1019 -22.30 -0.30 -0.40
C LEU A 1019 -22.98 -0.01 -1.75
N ALA A 1020 -23.07 -1.00 -2.64
CA ALA A 1020 -23.80 -0.87 -3.90
C ALA A 1020 -24.90 -1.94 -4.02
N ILE A 1021 -26.15 -1.48 -4.16
CA ILE A 1021 -27.34 -2.32 -4.36
C ILE A 1021 -27.91 -2.02 -5.75
N LEU A 1022 -27.75 -2.96 -6.68
CA LEU A 1022 -28.01 -2.78 -8.11
C LEU A 1022 -28.88 -3.89 -8.71
N GLY A 1023 -29.41 -3.63 -9.91
CA GLY A 1023 -29.95 -4.68 -10.79
C GLY A 1023 -31.16 -5.43 -10.22
N ASP A 1024 -32.16 -4.70 -9.72
CA ASP A 1024 -33.39 -5.25 -9.11
C ASP A 1024 -33.11 -6.09 -7.83
N SER A 1025 -32.08 -5.73 -7.06
CA SER A 1025 -31.69 -6.44 -5.83
C SER A 1025 -32.32 -5.83 -4.58
N THR A 1026 -32.49 -6.64 -3.54
CA THR A 1026 -33.20 -6.25 -2.31
C THR A 1026 -32.35 -6.47 -1.06
N VAL A 1027 -32.32 -5.49 -0.16
CA VAL A 1027 -31.74 -5.62 1.16
C VAL A 1027 -32.83 -5.40 2.22
N GLY A 1028 -32.90 -6.25 3.25
CA GLY A 1028 -33.85 -6.04 4.35
C GLY A 1028 -33.41 -4.88 5.24
N SER A 1029 -32.45 -5.11 6.13
CA SER A 1029 -31.94 -4.09 7.05
C SER A 1029 -30.44 -3.84 6.88
N VAL A 1030 -30.04 -2.58 6.97
CA VAL A 1030 -28.65 -2.12 7.08
C VAL A 1030 -28.55 -1.38 8.41
N HIS A 1031 -27.80 -1.88 9.38
CA HIS A 1031 -27.70 -1.18 10.66
C HIS A 1031 -26.35 -1.27 11.39
N MET A 1032 -25.93 -0.21 12.09
CA MET A 1032 -24.64 -0.17 12.79
C MET A 1032 -23.43 -0.41 11.86
N ASN A 1033 -23.44 0.09 10.63
CA ASN A 1033 -22.29 -0.06 9.72
C ASN A 1033 -21.54 1.26 9.56
N SER A 1034 -20.25 1.16 9.24
CA SER A 1034 -19.42 2.30 8.83
C SER A 1034 -19.08 2.14 7.35
N PHE A 1035 -19.52 3.09 6.53
CA PHE A 1035 -19.26 3.17 5.10
C PHE A 1035 -18.48 4.45 4.80
N ASP A 1036 -17.29 4.54 5.40
CA ASP A 1036 -16.55 5.81 5.49
C ASP A 1036 -15.31 5.83 4.58
N ASN A 1037 -14.88 7.00 4.13
CA ASN A 1037 -13.69 7.17 3.27
C ASN A 1037 -13.77 6.38 1.95
N ASN A 1038 -14.96 6.14 1.41
CA ASN A 1038 -15.11 5.49 0.11
C ASN A 1038 -15.28 6.53 -1.00
N SER A 1039 -15.22 6.10 -2.27
CA SER A 1039 -15.57 6.97 -3.39
C SER A 1039 -17.03 7.45 -3.30
N LEU A 1040 -17.93 6.59 -2.83
CA LEU A 1040 -19.34 6.86 -2.55
C LEU A 1040 -19.73 6.01 -1.34
N GLY A 1041 -20.37 6.56 -0.31
CA GLY A 1041 -20.74 5.77 0.87
C GLY A 1041 -21.71 4.64 0.51
N MET A 1042 -22.81 4.98 -0.17
CA MET A 1042 -23.81 4.03 -0.60
C MET A 1042 -24.53 4.42 -1.90
N GLN A 1043 -24.87 3.41 -2.70
CA GLN A 1043 -25.73 3.52 -3.86
C GLN A 1043 -26.89 2.50 -3.85
N ILE A 1044 -28.11 3.00 -4.03
CA ILE A 1044 -29.29 2.20 -4.39
C ILE A 1044 -29.69 2.59 -5.82
N ALA A 1045 -29.53 1.67 -6.77
CA ALA A 1045 -29.89 1.93 -8.16
C ALA A 1045 -31.36 1.58 -8.44
N THR A 1046 -31.85 2.04 -9.60
CA THR A 1046 -33.21 1.86 -10.09
C THR A 1046 -33.76 0.45 -9.85
N ASN A 1047 -34.98 0.38 -9.32
CA ASN A 1047 -35.73 -0.83 -8.94
C ASN A 1047 -35.06 -1.71 -7.86
N SER A 1048 -34.01 -1.23 -7.22
CA SER A 1048 -33.39 -1.91 -6.08
C SER A 1048 -33.91 -1.30 -4.78
N SER A 1049 -33.83 -2.03 -3.67
CA SER A 1049 -34.38 -1.56 -2.41
C SER A 1049 -33.52 -1.93 -1.20
N ALA A 1050 -33.64 -1.09 -0.17
CA ALA A 1050 -33.36 -1.46 1.21
C ALA A 1050 -34.64 -1.16 2.02
N ASP A 1051 -35.04 -1.99 2.99
CA ASP A 1051 -36.24 -1.71 3.81
C ASP A 1051 -35.93 -0.72 4.94
N SER A 1052 -34.74 -0.81 5.55
CA SER A 1052 -34.29 0.08 6.63
C SER A 1052 -32.78 0.29 6.63
N ILE A 1053 -32.37 1.51 6.97
CA ILE A 1053 -30.98 1.92 7.14
C ILE A 1053 -30.88 2.73 8.43
N THR A 1054 -30.25 2.18 9.46
CA THR A 1054 -30.22 2.82 10.77
C THR A 1054 -28.87 2.77 11.46
N GLU A 1055 -28.59 3.72 12.35
CA GLU A 1055 -27.38 3.68 13.21
C GLU A 1055 -26.07 3.52 12.40
N SER A 1056 -26.02 3.98 11.15
CA SER A 1056 -24.88 3.78 10.25
C SER A 1056 -24.19 5.10 9.90
N SER A 1057 -22.88 5.06 9.67
CA SER A 1057 -22.09 6.20 9.19
C SER A 1057 -21.78 6.08 7.70
N PHE A 1058 -21.81 7.21 7.02
CA PHE A 1058 -21.46 7.38 5.61
C PHE A 1058 -20.59 8.63 5.49
N ASP A 1059 -19.43 8.61 6.15
CA ASP A 1059 -18.65 9.82 6.41
C ASP A 1059 -17.40 9.91 5.52
N GLN A 1060 -16.98 11.14 5.19
CA GLN A 1060 -15.74 11.41 4.44
C GLN A 1060 -15.66 10.73 3.06
N ASN A 1061 -16.80 10.51 2.39
CA ASN A 1061 -16.80 9.89 1.06
C ASN A 1061 -16.58 10.92 -0.06
N GLU A 1062 -15.80 10.56 -1.08
CA GLU A 1062 -15.26 11.52 -2.06
C GLU A 1062 -16.31 12.13 -3.00
N THR A 1063 -17.25 11.32 -3.51
CA THR A 1063 -18.22 11.74 -4.55
C THR A 1063 -19.67 11.81 -4.07
N GLY A 1064 -19.91 11.50 -2.79
CA GLY A 1064 -21.20 11.57 -2.13
C GLY A 1064 -21.33 10.56 -0.98
N GLY A 1065 -22.22 10.83 -0.03
CA GLY A 1065 -22.52 9.90 1.06
C GLY A 1065 -23.53 8.85 0.62
N VAL A 1066 -24.74 9.28 0.30
CA VAL A 1066 -25.87 8.40 -0.05
C VAL A 1066 -26.49 8.81 -1.39
N LEU A 1067 -26.61 7.85 -2.32
CA LEU A 1067 -27.27 8.03 -3.60
C LEU A 1067 -28.42 7.03 -3.77
N VAL A 1068 -29.65 7.53 -3.84
CA VAL A 1068 -30.87 6.75 -4.16
C VAL A 1068 -31.37 7.17 -5.53
N ARG A 1069 -31.47 6.23 -6.47
CA ARG A 1069 -31.89 6.49 -7.86
C ARG A 1069 -33.36 6.18 -8.11
N ALA A 1070 -33.89 6.79 -9.17
CA ALA A 1070 -35.29 6.66 -9.61
C ALA A 1070 -35.83 5.24 -9.62
N GLY A 1071 -37.06 5.05 -9.14
CA GLY A 1071 -37.73 3.74 -9.06
C GLY A 1071 -37.31 2.90 -7.85
N SER A 1072 -36.63 3.49 -6.87
CA SER A 1072 -36.29 2.88 -5.58
C SER A 1072 -37.16 3.51 -4.49
N SER A 1073 -37.26 2.90 -3.31
CA SER A 1073 -37.84 3.56 -2.13
C SER A 1073 -36.72 4.02 -1.20
N ILE A 1074 -36.85 5.20 -0.60
CA ILE A 1074 -35.97 5.52 0.52
C ILE A 1074 -36.39 4.59 1.67
N PRO A 1075 -35.47 3.77 2.21
CA PRO A 1075 -35.73 2.96 3.40
C PRO A 1075 -36.18 3.81 4.57
N ASN A 1076 -36.66 3.20 5.66
CA ASN A 1076 -36.60 3.87 6.96
C ASN A 1076 -35.14 4.27 7.24
N PHE A 1077 -34.78 5.53 7.02
CA PHE A 1077 -33.42 6.04 7.10
C PHE A 1077 -33.29 6.85 8.40
N SER A 1078 -32.87 6.22 9.50
CA SER A 1078 -32.89 6.89 10.80
C SER A 1078 -31.68 6.67 11.71
N SER A 1079 -31.33 7.68 12.51
CA SER A 1079 -30.17 7.61 13.42
C SER A 1079 -28.84 7.44 12.68
N ASN A 1080 -28.67 8.05 11.51
CA ASN A 1080 -27.45 7.89 10.69
C ASN A 1080 -26.57 9.14 10.72
N SER A 1081 -25.28 8.95 10.45
CA SER A 1081 -24.29 10.00 10.22
C SER A 1081 -23.94 10.05 8.73
N VAL A 1082 -24.04 11.23 8.11
CA VAL A 1082 -23.65 11.46 6.70
C VAL A 1082 -22.82 12.74 6.62
N LEU A 1083 -21.62 12.70 7.17
CA LEU A 1083 -20.79 13.87 7.44
C LEU A 1083 -19.56 13.98 6.53
N GLY A 1084 -19.21 15.20 6.14
CA GLY A 1084 -17.94 15.47 5.42
C GLY A 1084 -17.87 14.83 4.03
N ASN A 1085 -19.00 14.67 3.34
CA ASN A 1085 -19.04 14.01 2.03
C ASN A 1085 -18.87 15.01 0.87
N GLY A 1086 -17.99 14.68 -0.08
CA GLY A 1086 -17.77 15.45 -1.30
C GLY A 1086 -18.83 15.20 -2.38
N GLY A 1087 -18.57 15.72 -3.59
CA GLY A 1087 -19.47 15.58 -4.73
C GLY A 1087 -20.66 16.55 -4.74
N LEU A 1088 -21.68 16.25 -5.56
CA LEU A 1088 -22.80 17.18 -5.79
C LEU A 1088 -23.72 17.33 -4.57
N SER A 1089 -23.85 16.27 -3.77
CA SER A 1089 -24.63 16.29 -2.54
C SER A 1089 -24.25 15.17 -1.58
N ALA A 1090 -24.34 15.42 -0.27
CA ALA A 1090 -24.12 14.38 0.73
C ALA A 1090 -25.20 13.30 0.69
N ILE A 1091 -26.48 13.69 0.58
CA ILE A 1091 -27.60 12.80 0.28
C ILE A 1091 -28.26 13.24 -1.02
N SER A 1092 -28.36 12.33 -1.98
CA SER A 1092 -29.03 12.53 -3.26
C SER A 1092 -30.18 11.55 -3.43
N ILE A 1093 -31.37 12.07 -3.67
CA ILE A 1093 -32.62 11.31 -3.81
C ILE A 1093 -33.20 11.62 -5.17
N ASP A 1094 -33.44 10.59 -5.97
CA ASP A 1094 -34.09 10.70 -7.28
C ASP A 1094 -35.30 9.75 -7.32
N ASP A 1095 -36.49 10.30 -7.56
CA ASP A 1095 -37.78 9.60 -7.73
C ASP A 1095 -38.01 8.50 -6.69
N SER A 1096 -37.95 8.91 -5.41
CA SER A 1096 -38.11 8.04 -4.24
C SER A 1096 -38.80 8.78 -3.09
N ASP A 1097 -39.79 8.14 -2.47
CA ASP A 1097 -40.49 8.61 -1.27
C ASP A 1097 -39.97 7.89 -0.02
N GLY A 1098 -40.21 8.45 1.17
CA GLY A 1098 -39.84 7.82 2.44
C GLY A 1098 -39.60 8.81 3.57
N MET A 1099 -38.82 8.38 4.55
CA MET A 1099 -38.53 9.16 5.76
C MET A 1099 -37.04 9.14 6.08
N ILE A 1100 -36.48 10.33 6.31
CA ILE A 1100 -35.18 10.53 6.93
C ILE A 1100 -35.41 11.09 8.33
N SER A 1101 -34.90 10.45 9.38
CA SER A 1101 -35.06 10.98 10.74
C SER A 1101 -33.83 10.80 11.62
N LEU A 1102 -33.68 11.61 12.67
CA LEU A 1102 -32.55 11.50 13.61
C LEU A 1102 -31.18 11.44 12.90
N THR A 1103 -31.04 12.12 11.77
CA THR A 1103 -29.86 12.00 10.89
C THR A 1103 -29.10 13.32 10.86
N GLU A 1104 -27.78 13.23 10.93
CA GLU A 1104 -26.88 14.39 10.78
C GLU A 1104 -26.27 14.36 9.37
N VAL A 1105 -26.31 15.49 8.67
CA VAL A 1105 -25.88 15.60 7.27
C VAL A 1105 -25.00 16.82 7.08
N SER A 1106 -23.80 16.61 6.52
CA SER A 1106 -22.92 17.68 6.04
C SER A 1106 -22.16 17.27 4.77
N SER A 1107 -21.82 18.25 3.93
CA SER A 1107 -21.07 18.07 2.69
C SER A 1107 -19.82 18.94 2.66
N THR A 1108 -18.77 18.55 1.93
CA THR A 1108 -17.56 19.37 1.74
C THR A 1108 -17.57 20.20 0.45
N ASP A 1109 -18.35 19.79 -0.55
CA ASP A 1109 -18.33 20.40 -1.89
C ASP A 1109 -19.72 20.85 -2.39
N GLY A 1110 -20.78 20.19 -1.91
CA GLY A 1110 -22.11 20.21 -2.52
C GLY A 1110 -23.24 20.63 -1.59
N THR A 1111 -24.46 20.25 -1.97
CA THR A 1111 -25.68 20.45 -1.18
C THR A 1111 -25.76 19.39 -0.08
N GLY A 1112 -26.29 19.71 1.11
CA GLY A 1112 -26.50 18.69 2.15
C GLY A 1112 -27.44 17.58 1.66
N VAL A 1113 -28.68 17.94 1.36
CA VAL A 1113 -29.71 17.02 0.83
C VAL A 1113 -30.26 17.54 -0.49
N SER A 1114 -30.12 16.78 -1.57
CA SER A 1114 -30.75 17.06 -2.87
C SER A 1114 -31.89 16.10 -3.16
N VAL A 1115 -33.06 16.66 -3.48
CA VAL A 1115 -34.30 15.92 -3.77
C VAL A 1115 -34.74 16.20 -5.20
N TYR A 1116 -34.75 15.15 -6.01
CA TYR A 1116 -35.24 15.13 -7.38
C TYR A 1116 -36.47 14.21 -7.47
N SER A 1117 -37.57 14.73 -7.99
CA SER A 1117 -38.81 14.00 -8.29
C SER A 1117 -39.43 13.15 -7.16
N ALA A 1118 -39.44 13.60 -5.90
CA ALA A 1118 -40.16 12.92 -4.79
C ALA A 1118 -41.58 13.45 -4.58
N SER A 1119 -42.55 12.62 -4.21
CA SER A 1119 -43.97 13.00 -4.04
C SER A 1119 -44.45 13.10 -2.59
N ASP A 1120 -43.77 12.43 -1.64
CA ASP A 1120 -44.11 12.38 -0.22
C ASP A 1120 -42.87 12.07 0.64
N LEU A 1121 -41.81 12.86 0.49
CA LEU A 1121 -40.59 12.73 1.30
C LEU A 1121 -40.74 13.51 2.61
N ILE A 1122 -40.45 12.86 3.74
CA ILE A 1122 -40.42 13.48 5.06
C ILE A 1122 -38.99 13.47 5.60
N ILE A 1123 -38.51 14.62 6.08
CA ILE A 1123 -37.31 14.72 6.91
C ILE A 1123 -37.75 15.23 8.27
N GLU A 1124 -37.46 14.50 9.34
CA GLU A 1124 -37.82 14.89 10.71
C GLU A 1124 -36.71 14.72 11.73
N ASP A 1125 -36.73 15.53 12.80
CA ASP A 1125 -35.79 15.41 13.94
C ASP A 1125 -34.32 15.26 13.50
N SER A 1126 -33.88 16.01 12.49
CA SER A 1126 -32.59 15.84 11.80
C SER A 1126 -31.84 17.16 11.70
N ILE A 1127 -30.53 17.08 11.49
CA ILE A 1127 -29.65 18.25 11.36
C ILE A 1127 -29.00 18.24 9.98
N VAL A 1128 -29.11 19.35 9.25
CA VAL A 1128 -28.42 19.57 7.98
C VAL A 1128 -27.59 20.82 8.10
N SER A 1129 -26.28 20.65 8.21
CA SER A 1129 -25.37 21.77 8.47
C SER A 1129 -24.11 21.75 7.62
N ASP A 1130 -23.40 22.88 7.64
CA ASP A 1130 -22.02 23.02 7.16
C ASP A 1130 -21.79 22.59 5.70
N SER A 1131 -22.83 22.63 4.86
CA SER A 1131 -22.71 22.31 3.44
C SER A 1131 -22.37 23.56 2.61
N PRO A 1132 -21.39 23.55 1.69
CA PRO A 1132 -20.98 24.74 0.94
C PRO A 1132 -22.04 25.32 0.01
N LEU A 1133 -22.99 24.50 -0.45
CA LEU A 1133 -24.12 24.95 -1.26
C LEU A 1133 -25.38 25.07 -0.39
N ASP A 1134 -26.55 24.70 -0.94
CA ASP A 1134 -27.79 24.79 -0.18
C ASP A 1134 -27.80 23.68 0.90
N GLY A 1135 -28.42 23.94 2.05
CA GLY A 1135 -28.61 22.88 3.06
C GLY A 1135 -29.49 21.78 2.48
N ILE A 1136 -30.69 22.16 2.05
CA ILE A 1136 -31.64 21.26 1.39
C ILE A 1136 -32.11 21.89 0.08
N ALA A 1137 -31.97 21.17 -1.03
CA ALA A 1137 -32.42 21.62 -2.34
C ALA A 1137 -33.45 20.65 -2.95
N VAL A 1138 -34.57 21.20 -3.41
CA VAL A 1138 -35.72 20.45 -3.91
C VAL A 1138 -36.04 20.90 -5.33
N TYR A 1139 -36.15 19.93 -6.25
CA TYR A 1139 -36.29 20.19 -7.68
C TYR A 1139 -37.44 19.41 -8.33
N ALA A 1140 -37.70 19.71 -9.60
CA ALA A 1140 -38.43 18.85 -10.55
C ALA A 1140 -39.85 18.42 -10.13
N GLY A 1141 -40.61 19.32 -9.51
CA GLY A 1141 -41.99 19.06 -9.11
C GLY A 1141 -42.14 18.28 -7.81
N SER A 1142 -41.06 18.17 -7.02
CA SER A 1142 -41.07 17.36 -5.79
C SER A 1142 -41.86 18.00 -4.65
N GLN A 1143 -42.35 17.18 -3.73
CA GLN A 1143 -42.98 17.59 -2.48
C GLN A 1143 -42.16 17.07 -1.28
N LEU A 1144 -41.73 17.99 -0.43
CA LEU A 1144 -40.93 17.72 0.76
C LEU A 1144 -41.64 18.23 2.02
N MET A 1145 -41.62 17.44 3.09
CA MET A 1145 -42.02 17.88 4.43
C MET A 1145 -40.82 17.86 5.37
N LEU A 1146 -40.55 19.00 6.01
CA LEU A 1146 -39.58 19.15 7.09
C LEU A 1146 -40.32 19.32 8.41
N LYS A 1147 -39.92 18.58 9.45
CA LYS A 1147 -40.51 18.67 10.79
C LYS A 1147 -39.45 18.55 11.89
N SER A 1148 -39.28 19.56 12.73
CA SER A 1148 -38.20 19.54 13.75
C SER A 1148 -36.79 19.36 13.13
N VAL A 1149 -36.57 19.94 11.95
CA VAL A 1149 -35.28 19.86 11.24
C VAL A 1149 -34.51 21.15 11.43
N ASP A 1150 -33.25 21.04 11.83
CA ASP A 1150 -32.34 22.18 11.97
C ASP A 1150 -31.46 22.29 10.72
N VAL A 1151 -31.59 23.41 10.00
CA VAL A 1151 -30.83 23.70 8.77
C VAL A 1151 -29.90 24.88 9.00
N LEU A 1152 -28.64 24.56 9.30
CA LEU A 1152 -27.72 25.47 9.98
C LEU A 1152 -26.47 25.77 9.14
N ASP A 1153 -26.06 27.04 9.09
CA ASP A 1153 -24.70 27.46 8.68
C ASP A 1153 -24.23 27.01 7.28
N ASN A 1154 -25.16 26.75 6.34
CA ASN A 1154 -24.82 26.34 4.96
C ASN A 1154 -24.35 27.53 4.09
N GLY A 1155 -23.56 27.27 3.06
CA GLY A 1155 -22.91 28.27 2.20
C GLY A 1155 -23.82 28.93 1.14
N SER A 1156 -25.03 28.42 0.94
CA SER A 1156 -26.08 29.02 0.10
C SER A 1156 -27.41 29.06 0.87
N SER A 1157 -28.54 28.71 0.26
CA SER A 1157 -29.85 28.79 0.90
C SER A 1157 -29.98 27.70 1.97
N GLY A 1158 -30.70 27.98 3.05
CA GLY A 1158 -31.05 26.91 4.00
C GLY A 1158 -31.90 25.86 3.29
N VAL A 1159 -33.07 26.28 2.78
CA VAL A 1159 -33.95 25.45 1.95
C VAL A 1159 -34.21 26.13 0.61
N LEU A 1160 -33.85 25.47 -0.50
CA LEU A 1160 -34.13 25.89 -1.86
C LEU A 1160 -35.22 25.01 -2.49
N THR A 1161 -36.25 25.62 -3.08
CA THR A 1161 -37.19 24.94 -3.99
C THR A 1161 -37.10 25.57 -5.37
N ALA A 1162 -37.03 24.75 -6.44
CA ALA A 1162 -36.95 25.25 -7.80
C ALA A 1162 -37.67 24.36 -8.82
N GLY A 1163 -38.44 24.98 -9.72
CA GLY A 1163 -39.18 24.31 -10.80
C GLY A 1163 -40.69 24.24 -10.56
N GLU A 1164 -41.46 24.12 -11.65
CA GLU A 1164 -42.93 24.07 -11.63
C GLU A 1164 -43.44 22.90 -10.78
N GLY A 1165 -44.42 23.16 -9.90
CA GLY A 1165 -45.03 22.15 -9.04
C GLY A 1165 -44.22 21.73 -7.81
N THR A 1166 -43.02 22.30 -7.60
CA THR A 1166 -42.14 21.95 -6.48
C THR A 1166 -42.59 22.63 -5.19
N THR A 1167 -42.72 21.89 -4.09
CA THR A 1167 -43.20 22.42 -2.81
C THR A 1167 -42.41 21.91 -1.61
N ALA A 1168 -42.24 22.74 -0.59
CA ALA A 1168 -41.73 22.32 0.72
C ALA A 1168 -42.63 22.83 1.87
N SER A 1169 -43.04 21.94 2.76
CA SER A 1169 -43.78 22.26 3.98
C SER A 1169 -42.87 22.12 5.20
N ILE A 1170 -42.74 23.16 6.01
CA ILE A 1170 -41.75 23.23 7.11
C ILE A 1170 -42.48 23.48 8.44
N ALA A 1171 -42.30 22.61 9.43
CA ALA A 1171 -42.93 22.72 10.74
C ALA A 1171 -41.91 22.57 11.88
N ASP A 1172 -42.01 23.42 12.89
CA ASP A 1172 -41.23 23.33 14.14
C ASP A 1172 -39.70 23.23 13.92
N SER A 1173 -39.18 23.85 12.85
CA SER A 1173 -37.77 23.78 12.41
C SER A 1173 -36.97 25.06 12.69
N GLU A 1174 -35.66 24.97 12.88
CA GLU A 1174 -34.75 26.13 12.90
C GLU A 1174 -33.95 26.25 11.59
N ILE A 1175 -34.05 27.37 10.89
CA ILE A 1175 -33.27 27.64 9.67
C ILE A 1175 -32.42 28.88 9.90
N LYS A 1176 -31.11 28.69 10.05
CA LYS A 1176 -30.26 29.73 10.63
C LYS A 1176 -28.83 29.75 10.13
N GLY A 1177 -28.25 30.95 10.08
CA GLY A 1177 -26.82 31.15 9.81
C GLY A 1177 -26.38 30.85 8.37
N ASN A 1178 -27.33 30.55 7.47
CA ASN A 1178 -27.03 30.23 6.08
C ASN A 1178 -26.56 31.49 5.32
N GLN A 1179 -25.56 31.34 4.45
CA GLN A 1179 -24.90 32.41 3.68
C GLN A 1179 -25.67 32.82 2.41
N GLY A 1180 -26.81 32.17 2.15
CA GLY A 1180 -27.86 32.56 1.22
C GLY A 1180 -29.19 32.84 1.94
N TYR A 1181 -30.29 32.82 1.19
CA TYR A 1181 -31.60 33.01 1.81
C TYR A 1181 -31.96 31.83 2.71
N GLY A 1182 -32.49 32.07 3.91
CA GLY A 1182 -32.95 30.98 4.79
C GLY A 1182 -33.92 30.05 4.05
N LEU A 1183 -34.96 30.63 3.45
CA LEU A 1183 -35.91 29.95 2.57
C LEU A 1183 -35.94 30.60 1.19
N ASN A 1184 -35.73 29.82 0.13
CA ASN A 1184 -35.60 30.31 -1.24
C ASN A 1184 -36.53 29.56 -2.19
N ALA A 1185 -37.65 30.18 -2.57
CA ALA A 1185 -38.60 29.62 -3.54
C ALA A 1185 -38.40 30.27 -4.92
N GLN A 1186 -37.87 29.52 -5.89
CA GLN A 1186 -37.59 30.00 -7.23
C GLN A 1186 -38.64 29.55 -8.26
N GLY A 1187 -38.95 30.43 -9.22
CA GLY A 1187 -39.91 30.15 -10.29
C GLY A 1187 -41.34 29.97 -9.76
N GLU A 1188 -42.02 28.90 -10.19
CA GLU A 1188 -43.38 28.55 -9.76
C GLU A 1188 -43.40 27.55 -8.58
N SER A 1189 -42.30 27.45 -7.81
CA SER A 1189 -42.24 26.67 -6.58
C SER A 1189 -42.80 27.43 -5.37
N SER A 1190 -43.02 26.74 -4.25
CA SER A 1190 -43.51 27.37 -3.02
C SER A 1190 -43.01 26.71 -1.74
N ILE A 1191 -42.88 27.50 -0.68
CA ILE A 1191 -42.54 27.04 0.67
C ILE A 1191 -43.60 27.53 1.66
N THR A 1192 -44.11 26.63 2.51
CA THR A 1192 -45.07 26.97 3.57
C THR A 1192 -44.53 26.58 4.94
N CYS A 1193 -44.48 27.53 5.87
CA CYS A 1193 -44.15 27.24 7.26
C CYS A 1193 -45.40 27.10 8.14
N SER A 1194 -45.28 26.31 9.19
CA SER A 1194 -46.27 26.16 10.25
C SER A 1194 -45.58 25.88 11.60
N GLY A 1195 -46.34 25.85 12.69
CA GLY A 1195 -45.79 25.58 14.02
C GLY A 1195 -44.84 26.68 14.50
N SER A 1196 -43.79 26.28 15.22
CA SER A 1196 -42.80 27.16 15.84
C SER A 1196 -41.56 27.38 14.97
N THR A 1197 -41.67 27.23 13.64
CA THR A 1197 -40.53 27.39 12.71
C THR A 1197 -39.90 28.78 12.82
N VAL A 1198 -38.58 28.83 12.97
CA VAL A 1198 -37.78 30.06 13.11
C VAL A 1198 -36.81 30.19 11.94
N VAL A 1199 -36.84 31.33 11.24
CA VAL A 1199 -35.88 31.65 10.18
C VAL A 1199 -35.09 32.90 10.57
N SER A 1200 -33.82 32.74 10.94
CA SER A 1200 -33.05 33.86 11.53
C SER A 1200 -31.58 33.85 11.14
N GLY A 1201 -30.92 35.00 11.15
CA GLY A 1201 -29.47 35.08 10.95
C GLY A 1201 -28.95 34.72 9.56
N ASN A 1202 -29.84 34.48 8.58
CA ASN A 1202 -29.45 34.17 7.18
C ASN A 1202 -29.15 35.45 6.37
N SER A 1203 -28.23 35.38 5.39
CA SER A 1203 -27.78 36.50 4.56
C SER A 1203 -27.85 36.16 3.07
N PRO A 1204 -28.43 36.97 2.16
CA PRO A 1204 -28.80 38.37 2.34
C PRO A 1204 -30.20 38.59 2.95
N GLY A 1205 -30.96 37.53 3.24
CA GLY A 1205 -32.31 37.66 3.80
C GLY A 1205 -32.90 36.35 4.32
N GLN A 1206 -34.01 36.44 5.06
CA GLN A 1206 -34.65 35.25 5.64
C GLN A 1206 -35.45 34.46 4.61
N THR A 1207 -36.14 35.14 3.70
CA THR A 1207 -37.00 34.50 2.69
C THR A 1207 -36.89 35.16 1.33
N LEU A 1208 -36.94 34.39 0.24
CA LEU A 1208 -37.07 34.85 -1.13
C LEU A 1208 -38.17 34.07 -1.87
N GLY A 1209 -39.01 34.77 -2.65
CA GLY A 1209 -40.03 34.15 -3.50
C GLY A 1209 -41.35 33.84 -2.80
N ASN A 1210 -42.05 32.80 -3.26
CA ASN A 1210 -43.36 32.40 -2.73
C ASN A 1210 -43.23 31.59 -1.43
N VAL A 1211 -42.98 32.31 -0.32
CA VAL A 1211 -42.85 31.76 1.03
C VAL A 1211 -43.99 32.28 1.91
N GLN A 1212 -44.70 31.40 2.61
CA GLN A 1212 -45.88 31.76 3.43
C GLN A 1212 -45.82 31.18 4.85
N GLY A 1213 -46.30 31.93 5.84
CA GLY A 1213 -46.54 31.42 7.20
C GLY A 1213 -45.31 31.28 8.13
N CYS A 1214 -44.15 31.83 7.74
CA CYS A 1214 -42.91 31.75 8.52
C CYS A 1214 -42.76 32.97 9.45
N ASN A 1215 -42.28 32.76 10.69
CA ASN A 1215 -42.04 33.80 11.69
C ASN A 1215 -40.61 34.35 11.62
#